data_AF-A0A355DK18-F1
#
_entry.id   AF-A0A355DK18-F1
#
_cell.length_a   1.000
_cell.length_b   1.000
_cell.length_c   1.000
_cell.angle_alpha   90.00
_cell.angle_beta   90.00
_cell.angle_gamma   90.00
#
_symmetry.space_group_name_H-M   'P 1'
#
loop_
_entity.id
_entity.type
_entity.pdbx_description
1 polymer ?
#
loop_
_entity_poly.entity_id
_entity_poly.type
_entity_poly.pdbx_seq_one_letter_code
_entity_poly.pdbx_strand_id
1 'polypeptide(L)'
;MIAPAPEPEAKVRVVVDKDPVPTSFEKWGQPGHFDRTLARGPKTTTWIWNLHANAHDFDSHTSDLEDVSRKIFSAHFGHLAVVFVWLSGMYFHGARFSNYEAWLSDPLHIKPSAQVVWPIVGQGILNGDVGGGFHGIQITSGFFQIWRASGITNSYQLYCTAIGGLVMAALMLFAGWFHYHKRAPKLEWFQNVESMMNHHLAGLLGCGSLGWAGHQIHVSLPINKLLDAGVAPKDIPLPHEFILNKSLMAELYPSFEQGLKPFFTLNWGVYSDFLTFKGGLNPVTGGLWLSDTAHHHLAIAVLFIIAGHMYRTNWGIGHSFKQILEAHKGPFTGEGHKGMYEVFTTSWHAQLSWNLALLGSLTIIVAHHMYSMPPYPYLATDYGTQLSIFTHHMWIGAFCIVGGAAHAAIFMVRDYDPAVHQNNLLDRVLRHRDAIISHLNWVCIFLGFHSFGLYVHNDTMRAFGRPQDMFSDTGIQLQPVFAQWVQNIHALAPGGTAPNALEPVSYAFGGGIVAVGGKVAMMPIALGTADFLVHHIHAFTIHVTVLILLKGVLFARSSRLISDKANLGFRFPCDGPGRGGTCQVSGWDHVFLGLFWMYNCISVVIFHFSWKMQSDVWGTVAADGSVSHITGGNFAASAITINGWLR
;
A
#
# COMPACT_ATOMS: atom_id res chain seq x y z
N MET A 1 -10.90 2.39 -62.44
CA MET A 1 -11.47 2.29 -61.08
C MET A 1 -10.35 1.88 -60.15
N ILE A 2 -9.80 2.85 -59.41
CA ILE A 2 -8.76 2.59 -58.41
C ILE A 2 -9.50 2.06 -57.18
N ALA A 3 -9.20 0.83 -56.77
CA ALA A 3 -9.74 0.26 -55.54
C ALA A 3 -9.36 1.20 -54.37
N PRO A 4 -10.27 1.48 -53.42
CA PRO A 4 -9.90 2.25 -52.24
C PRO A 4 -8.75 1.53 -51.54
N ALA A 5 -7.73 2.28 -51.14
CA ALA A 5 -6.70 1.76 -50.25
C ALA A 5 -7.39 1.16 -49.00
N PRO A 6 -6.96 -0.01 -48.50
CA PRO A 6 -7.55 -0.56 -47.28
C PRO A 6 -7.44 0.46 -46.17
N GLU A 7 -8.54 0.67 -45.43
CA GLU A 7 -8.54 1.48 -44.21
C GLU A 7 -7.38 1.00 -43.32
N PRO A 8 -6.56 1.92 -42.75
CA PRO A 8 -5.47 1.50 -41.87
C PRO A 8 -6.05 0.70 -40.71
N GLU A 9 -5.57 -0.53 -40.51
CA GLU A 9 -6.02 -1.40 -39.42
C GLU A 9 -5.96 -0.65 -38.08
N ALA A 10 -7.05 -0.72 -37.30
CA ALA A 10 -7.14 -0.04 -36.02
C ALA A 10 -6.02 -0.49 -35.06
N LYS A 11 -5.22 0.45 -34.56
CA LYS A 11 -4.09 0.20 -33.64
C LYS A 11 -4.52 -0.49 -32.34
N VAL A 12 -5.73 -0.22 -31.87
CA VAL A 12 -6.35 -0.83 -30.68
C VAL A 12 -7.56 -1.65 -31.13
N ARG A 13 -7.50 -2.97 -30.93
CA ARG A 13 -8.60 -3.91 -31.21
C ARG A 13 -8.62 -5.05 -30.20
N VAL A 14 -9.79 -5.64 -29.99
CA VAL A 14 -9.96 -6.84 -29.15
C VAL A 14 -9.86 -8.07 -30.05
N VAL A 15 -8.83 -8.88 -29.83
CA VAL A 15 -8.63 -10.15 -30.57
C VAL A 15 -8.51 -11.29 -29.57
N VAL A 16 -9.31 -12.34 -29.81
CA VAL A 16 -9.42 -13.50 -28.92
C VAL A 16 -9.48 -14.80 -29.72
N ASP A 17 -8.92 -15.87 -29.16
CA ASP A 17 -9.11 -17.23 -29.65
C ASP A 17 -10.35 -17.87 -29.02
N LYS A 18 -11.09 -18.65 -29.82
CA LYS A 18 -12.30 -19.35 -29.39
C LYS A 18 -11.96 -20.76 -28.93
N ASP A 19 -12.38 -21.09 -27.71
CA ASP A 19 -12.24 -22.42 -27.11
C ASP A 19 -10.79 -23.00 -27.17
N PRO A 20 -9.74 -22.23 -26.79
CA PRO A 20 -8.35 -22.63 -27.02
C PRO A 20 -7.87 -23.79 -26.13
N VAL A 21 -8.46 -23.95 -24.94
CA VAL A 21 -8.09 -25.01 -23.99
C VAL A 21 -9.36 -25.72 -23.52
N PRO A 22 -9.52 -27.04 -23.77
CA PRO A 22 -10.68 -27.79 -23.30
C PRO A 22 -10.81 -27.75 -21.77
N THR A 23 -12.04 -27.59 -21.28
CA THR A 23 -12.33 -27.75 -19.85
C THR A 23 -12.49 -29.24 -19.55
N SER A 24 -11.49 -29.84 -18.91
CA SER A 24 -11.44 -31.27 -18.57
C SER A 24 -10.69 -31.49 -17.25
N PHE A 25 -11.15 -32.46 -16.45
CA PHE A 25 -10.48 -32.90 -15.22
C PHE A 25 -9.27 -33.82 -15.47
N GLU A 26 -9.00 -34.21 -16.71
CA GLU A 26 -7.89 -35.13 -17.06
C GLU A 26 -6.54 -34.67 -16.47
N LYS A 27 -6.21 -33.38 -16.62
CA LYS A 27 -4.97 -32.80 -16.12
C LYS A 27 -4.87 -32.74 -14.59
N TRP A 28 -6.01 -32.78 -13.88
CA TRP A 28 -6.02 -32.81 -12.41
C TRP A 28 -5.58 -34.19 -11.89
N GLY A 29 -5.85 -35.25 -12.65
CA GLY A 29 -5.33 -36.59 -12.38
C GLY A 29 -3.83 -36.76 -12.65
N GLN A 30 -3.16 -35.72 -13.17
CA GLN A 30 -1.73 -35.70 -13.50
C GLN A 30 -1.02 -34.52 -12.82
N PRO A 31 -0.75 -34.59 -11.51
CA PRO A 31 -0.08 -33.49 -10.82
C PRO A 31 1.32 -33.27 -11.41
N GLY A 32 1.63 -32.01 -11.72
CA GLY A 32 2.90 -31.63 -12.37
C GLY A 32 2.85 -31.64 -13.90
N HIS A 33 1.68 -31.85 -14.53
CA HIS A 33 1.52 -31.85 -16.00
C HIS A 33 2.04 -30.59 -16.71
N PHE A 34 2.18 -29.47 -15.99
CA PHE A 34 2.62 -28.18 -16.50
C PHE A 34 4.15 -28.08 -16.65
N ASP A 35 4.93 -28.95 -15.99
CA ASP A 35 6.39 -28.92 -16.02
C ASP A 35 6.93 -30.28 -16.48
N ARG A 36 7.61 -30.29 -17.63
CA ARG A 36 8.17 -31.52 -18.22
C ARG A 36 9.20 -32.20 -17.31
N THR A 37 9.86 -31.46 -16.42
CA THR A 37 10.82 -32.02 -15.47
C THR A 37 10.14 -32.91 -14.42
N LEU A 38 8.83 -32.72 -14.19
CA LEU A 38 8.01 -33.49 -13.26
C LEU A 38 7.29 -34.68 -13.93
N ALA A 39 7.33 -34.78 -15.27
CA ALA A 39 6.57 -35.77 -16.04
C ALA A 39 6.88 -37.25 -15.71
N ARG A 40 8.05 -37.53 -15.13
CA ARG A 40 8.46 -38.90 -14.73
C ARG A 40 7.84 -39.38 -13.41
N GLY A 41 7.00 -38.56 -12.77
CA GLY A 41 6.35 -38.86 -11.50
C GLY A 41 7.29 -38.78 -10.28
N PRO A 42 6.75 -39.01 -9.06
CA PRO A 42 7.43 -38.82 -7.79
C PRO A 42 8.46 -39.93 -7.49
N LYS A 43 9.61 -39.91 -8.17
CA LYS A 43 10.72 -40.83 -7.88
C LYS A 43 11.45 -40.52 -6.57
N THR A 44 11.41 -39.27 -6.11
CA THR A 44 11.95 -38.81 -4.82
C THR A 44 10.97 -37.82 -4.19
N THR A 45 11.09 -37.60 -2.88
CA THR A 45 10.25 -36.61 -2.17
C THR A 45 10.50 -35.17 -2.65
N THR A 46 11.67 -34.88 -3.23
CA THR A 46 11.96 -33.60 -3.90
C THR A 46 10.95 -33.25 -4.98
N TRP A 47 10.38 -34.26 -5.65
CA TRP A 47 9.34 -34.05 -6.66
C TRP A 47 8.13 -33.31 -6.09
N ILE A 48 7.73 -33.63 -4.86
CA ILE A 48 6.59 -32.98 -4.19
C ILE A 48 6.92 -31.50 -3.97
N TRP A 49 8.12 -31.17 -3.50
CA TRP A 49 8.51 -29.79 -3.28
C TRP A 49 8.60 -28.99 -4.59
N ASN A 50 9.16 -29.59 -5.64
CA ASN A 50 9.24 -28.95 -6.96
C ASN A 50 7.86 -28.73 -7.58
N LEU A 51 6.92 -29.66 -7.37
CA LEU A 51 5.52 -29.52 -7.80
C LEU A 51 4.92 -28.20 -7.27
N HIS A 52 5.10 -27.91 -5.98
CA HIS A 52 4.57 -26.68 -5.37
C HIS A 52 5.41 -25.45 -5.76
N ALA A 53 6.73 -25.57 -5.74
CA ALA A 53 7.65 -24.45 -5.98
C ALA A 53 7.59 -23.91 -7.42
N ASN A 54 7.18 -24.73 -8.39
CA ASN A 54 7.10 -24.36 -9.81
C ASN A 54 5.66 -24.13 -10.29
N ALA A 55 4.64 -24.27 -9.44
CA ALA A 55 3.24 -24.22 -9.85
C ALA A 55 2.83 -22.89 -10.51
N HIS A 56 3.40 -21.77 -10.07
CA HIS A 56 3.14 -20.44 -10.65
C HIS A 56 4.35 -19.86 -11.40
N ASP A 57 5.36 -20.69 -11.69
CA ASP A 57 6.50 -20.30 -12.55
C ASP A 57 6.12 -20.51 -14.03
N PHE A 58 5.17 -19.71 -14.54
CA PHE A 58 4.55 -19.96 -15.85
C PHE A 58 5.54 -19.97 -17.02
N ASP A 59 6.61 -19.18 -16.95
CA ASP A 59 7.67 -19.15 -17.96
C ASP A 59 8.47 -20.45 -18.00
N SER A 60 8.51 -21.23 -16.91
CA SER A 60 9.15 -22.54 -16.91
C SER A 60 8.25 -23.63 -17.51
N HIS A 61 6.96 -23.36 -17.67
CA HIS A 61 5.99 -24.31 -18.24
C HIS A 61 6.02 -24.30 -19.77
N THR A 62 6.21 -23.12 -20.37
CA THR A 62 6.17 -22.90 -21.82
C THR A 62 7.00 -21.66 -22.19
N SER A 63 7.55 -21.65 -23.40
CA SER A 63 8.22 -20.47 -23.98
C SER A 63 7.27 -19.54 -24.73
N ASP A 64 5.98 -19.87 -24.79
CA ASP A 64 4.97 -19.05 -25.46
C ASP A 64 4.47 -17.94 -24.53
N LEU A 65 4.92 -16.70 -24.79
CA LEU A 65 4.54 -15.51 -24.03
C LEU A 65 3.03 -15.24 -24.09
N GLU A 66 2.34 -15.64 -25.15
CA GLU A 66 0.89 -15.47 -25.25
C GLU A 66 0.16 -16.38 -24.24
N ASP A 67 0.53 -17.66 -24.16
CA ASP A 67 -0.02 -18.59 -23.16
C ASP A 67 0.33 -18.16 -21.72
N VAL A 68 1.56 -17.68 -21.47
CA VAL A 68 1.94 -17.09 -20.18
C VAL A 68 1.03 -15.90 -19.83
N SER A 69 0.83 -14.98 -20.77
CA SER A 69 -0.03 -13.80 -20.56
C SER A 69 -1.48 -14.19 -20.24
N ARG A 70 -2.00 -15.22 -20.92
CA ARG A 70 -3.34 -15.78 -20.66
C ARG A 70 -3.45 -16.41 -19.26
N LYS A 71 -2.44 -17.17 -18.83
CA LYS A 71 -2.37 -17.74 -17.47
C LYS A 71 -2.35 -16.65 -16.41
N ILE A 72 -1.50 -15.62 -16.59
CA ILE A 72 -1.42 -14.46 -15.68
C ILE A 72 -2.78 -13.76 -15.58
N PHE A 73 -3.41 -13.47 -16.71
CA PHE A 73 -4.71 -12.78 -16.73
C PHE A 73 -5.81 -13.57 -16.03
N SER A 74 -5.88 -14.88 -16.26
CA SER A 74 -6.82 -15.75 -15.55
C SER A 74 -6.51 -15.85 -14.06
N ALA A 75 -5.23 -15.91 -13.69
CA ALA A 75 -4.80 -15.96 -12.28
C ALA A 75 -5.15 -14.67 -11.54
N HIS A 76 -5.10 -13.50 -12.19
CA HIS A 76 -5.56 -12.24 -11.61
C HIS A 76 -7.04 -12.31 -11.21
N PHE A 77 -7.91 -12.86 -12.07
CA PHE A 77 -9.31 -13.08 -11.73
C PHE A 77 -9.50 -14.06 -10.56
N GLY A 78 -8.73 -15.15 -10.53
CA GLY A 78 -8.72 -16.07 -9.39
C GLY A 78 -8.34 -15.37 -8.08
N HIS A 79 -7.31 -14.52 -8.11
CA HIS A 79 -6.90 -13.72 -6.96
C HIS A 79 -7.98 -12.71 -6.53
N LEU A 80 -8.58 -11.98 -7.48
CA LEU A 80 -9.69 -11.06 -7.19
C LEU A 80 -10.89 -11.77 -6.56
N ALA A 81 -11.21 -12.98 -7.01
CA ALA A 81 -12.26 -13.78 -6.40
C ALA A 81 -11.96 -14.10 -4.93
N VAL A 82 -10.73 -14.50 -4.60
CA VAL A 82 -10.31 -14.76 -3.21
C VAL A 82 -10.42 -13.49 -2.37
N VAL A 83 -10.00 -12.34 -2.90
CA VAL A 83 -10.15 -11.04 -2.23
C VAL A 83 -11.63 -10.72 -1.96
N PHE A 84 -12.52 -10.95 -2.93
CA PHE A 84 -13.96 -10.73 -2.73
C PHE A 84 -14.59 -11.71 -1.72
N VAL A 85 -14.16 -12.98 -1.70
CA VAL A 85 -14.59 -13.94 -0.67
C VAL A 85 -14.13 -13.49 0.71
N TRP A 86 -12.87 -13.07 0.85
CA TRP A 86 -12.34 -12.54 2.11
C TRP A 86 -13.14 -11.31 2.56
N LEU A 87 -13.35 -10.34 1.68
CA LEU A 87 -14.09 -9.12 1.98
C LEU A 87 -15.55 -9.44 2.36
N SER A 88 -16.22 -10.29 1.59
CA SER A 88 -17.56 -10.80 1.90
C SER A 88 -17.61 -11.44 3.29
N GLY A 89 -16.60 -12.24 3.65
CA GLY A 89 -16.46 -12.82 4.98
C GLY A 89 -16.40 -11.76 6.07
N MET A 90 -15.62 -10.69 5.87
CA MET A 90 -15.50 -9.61 6.86
C MET A 90 -16.85 -8.89 7.09
N TYR A 91 -17.59 -8.59 6.02
CA TYR A 91 -18.93 -8.01 6.11
C TYR A 91 -19.95 -8.96 6.75
N PHE A 92 -19.89 -10.26 6.41
CA PHE A 92 -20.79 -11.27 6.98
C PHE A 92 -20.56 -11.46 8.49
N HIS A 93 -19.30 -11.52 8.92
CA HIS A 93 -18.94 -11.57 10.33
C HIS A 93 -19.44 -10.33 11.09
N GLY A 94 -19.29 -9.14 10.49
CA GLY A 94 -19.91 -7.91 10.97
C GLY A 94 -21.43 -8.01 11.12
N ALA A 95 -22.11 -8.61 10.16
CA ALA A 95 -23.57 -8.71 10.17
C ALA A 95 -24.13 -9.75 11.16
N ARG A 96 -23.39 -10.82 11.46
CA ARG A 96 -23.92 -12.00 12.19
C ARG A 96 -23.31 -12.24 13.56
N PHE A 97 -22.06 -11.85 13.78
CA PHE A 97 -21.30 -12.24 14.97
C PHE A 97 -20.54 -11.05 15.56
N SER A 98 -21.15 -9.87 15.51
CA SER A 98 -20.50 -8.63 15.95
C SER A 98 -21.40 -7.80 16.86
N ASN A 99 -20.79 -6.86 17.57
CA ASN A 99 -21.48 -5.83 18.34
C ASN A 99 -21.57 -4.49 17.60
N TYR A 100 -21.61 -4.49 16.25
CA TYR A 100 -21.53 -3.27 15.45
C TYR A 100 -22.60 -2.22 15.76
N GLU A 101 -23.88 -2.61 15.86
CA GLU A 101 -24.97 -1.65 16.16
C GLU A 101 -24.88 -1.06 17.57
N ALA A 102 -24.44 -1.88 18.53
CA ALA A 102 -24.17 -1.44 19.90
C ALA A 102 -22.99 -0.44 19.90
N TRP A 103 -21.88 -0.81 19.25
CA TRP A 103 -20.72 0.08 19.09
C TRP A 103 -21.09 1.38 18.38
N LEU A 104 -21.95 1.35 17.36
CA LEU A 104 -22.35 2.55 16.64
C LEU A 104 -23.08 3.56 17.53
N SER A 105 -23.78 3.06 18.55
CA SER A 105 -24.50 3.87 19.54
C SER A 105 -23.58 4.42 20.64
N ASP A 106 -22.47 3.75 20.96
CA ASP A 106 -21.43 4.23 21.88
C ASP A 106 -20.01 3.85 21.41
N PRO A 107 -19.45 4.60 20.43
CA PRO A 107 -18.15 4.27 19.83
C PRO A 107 -16.96 4.50 20.76
N LEU A 108 -17.14 5.22 21.87
CA LEU A 108 -16.06 5.64 22.77
C LEU A 108 -15.74 4.55 23.80
N HIS A 109 -16.75 3.86 24.31
CA HIS A 109 -16.59 2.90 25.40
C HIS A 109 -16.63 1.45 24.92
N ILE A 110 -17.50 1.11 23.95
CA ILE A 110 -17.63 -0.25 23.42
C ILE A 110 -16.43 -0.57 22.52
N LYS A 111 -15.88 -1.78 22.65
CA LYS A 111 -14.77 -2.23 21.81
C LYS A 111 -15.30 -2.99 20.59
N PRO A 112 -14.78 -2.72 19.37
CA PRO A 112 -15.17 -3.48 18.19
C PRO A 112 -14.88 -4.97 18.35
N SER A 113 -15.87 -5.83 18.10
CA SER A 113 -15.72 -7.28 18.08
C SER A 113 -16.59 -7.89 16.97
N ALA A 114 -16.02 -8.84 16.21
CA ALA A 114 -16.72 -9.51 15.10
C ALA A 114 -16.39 -11.02 14.99
N GLN A 115 -15.80 -11.60 16.04
CA GLN A 115 -15.45 -13.00 16.09
C GLN A 115 -15.81 -13.58 17.45
N VAL A 116 -16.61 -14.65 17.44
CA VAL A 116 -17.05 -15.37 18.63
C VAL A 116 -16.53 -16.80 18.56
N VAL A 117 -15.90 -17.25 19.64
CA VAL A 117 -15.29 -18.57 19.76
C VAL A 117 -16.27 -19.57 20.35
N TRP A 118 -16.36 -20.77 19.76
CA TRP A 118 -17.17 -21.84 20.33
C TRP A 118 -16.60 -22.38 21.65
N PRO A 119 -17.44 -22.58 22.68
CA PRO A 119 -16.98 -23.00 24.01
C PRO A 119 -16.81 -24.53 24.10
N ILE A 120 -15.73 -25.06 23.52
CA ILE A 120 -15.48 -26.52 23.47
C ILE A 120 -14.48 -26.97 24.56
N VAL A 121 -13.25 -26.45 24.54
CA VAL A 121 -12.13 -26.92 25.37
C VAL A 121 -11.66 -25.89 26.40
N GLY A 122 -12.53 -24.97 26.81
CA GLY A 122 -12.19 -23.82 27.65
C GLY A 122 -11.76 -22.57 26.87
N GLN A 123 -11.60 -22.67 25.55
CA GLN A 123 -11.31 -21.53 24.66
C GLN A 123 -12.42 -20.45 24.63
N GLY A 124 -13.58 -20.72 25.26
CA GLY A 124 -14.61 -19.69 25.49
C GLY A 124 -14.09 -18.50 26.31
N ILE A 125 -12.99 -18.67 27.06
CA ILE A 125 -12.29 -17.57 27.76
C ILE A 125 -11.82 -16.46 26.81
N LEU A 126 -11.62 -16.76 25.52
CA LEU A 126 -11.24 -15.77 24.51
C LEU A 126 -12.39 -14.81 24.15
N ASN A 127 -13.63 -15.14 24.50
CA ASN A 127 -14.78 -14.24 24.34
C ASN A 127 -14.79 -13.25 25.51
N GLY A 128 -13.89 -12.27 25.47
CA GLY A 128 -13.82 -11.21 26.48
C GLY A 128 -15.05 -10.31 26.44
N ASP A 129 -15.39 -9.70 27.58
CA ASP A 129 -16.41 -8.65 27.64
C ASP A 129 -15.88 -7.39 26.93
N VAL A 130 -16.54 -7.03 25.83
CA VAL A 130 -16.19 -5.87 24.99
C VAL A 130 -17.20 -4.73 25.13
N GLY A 131 -18.15 -4.84 26.07
CA GLY A 131 -19.25 -3.90 26.26
C GLY A 131 -20.44 -4.15 25.33
N GLY A 132 -21.55 -3.43 25.57
CA GLY A 132 -22.78 -3.58 24.80
C GLY A 132 -23.50 -4.93 25.00
N GLY A 133 -23.21 -5.63 26.11
CA GLY A 133 -23.76 -6.97 26.39
C GLY A 133 -23.21 -8.08 25.51
N PHE A 134 -22.08 -7.83 24.82
CA PHE A 134 -21.48 -8.76 23.87
C PHE A 134 -20.14 -9.31 24.38
N HIS A 135 -19.90 -10.60 24.12
CA HIS A 135 -18.65 -11.28 24.45
C HIS A 135 -18.03 -11.86 23.18
N GLY A 136 -16.77 -11.52 22.91
CA GLY A 136 -16.08 -11.94 21.70
C GLY A 136 -14.62 -11.51 21.68
N ILE A 137 -13.93 -11.83 20.59
CA ILE A 137 -12.56 -11.35 20.37
C ILE A 137 -12.63 -9.90 19.90
N GLN A 138 -11.92 -9.00 20.58
CA GLN A 138 -11.74 -7.62 20.12
C GLN A 138 -10.95 -7.61 18.81
N ILE A 139 -11.48 -6.94 17.78
CA ILE A 139 -10.82 -6.81 16.48
C ILE A 139 -10.04 -5.49 16.39
N THR A 140 -8.94 -5.49 15.64
CA THR A 140 -8.09 -4.29 15.43
C THR A 140 -7.92 -3.94 13.95
N SER A 141 -8.83 -4.41 13.10
CA SER A 141 -8.82 -4.20 11.64
C SER A 141 -9.44 -2.88 11.19
N GLY A 142 -10.18 -2.18 12.05
CA GLY A 142 -10.80 -0.89 11.75
C GLY A 142 -12.09 -0.96 10.93
N PHE A 143 -12.67 -2.15 10.70
CA PHE A 143 -13.87 -2.30 9.87
C PHE A 143 -15.08 -1.52 10.39
N PHE A 144 -15.27 -1.43 11.71
CA PHE A 144 -16.39 -0.69 12.30
C PHE A 144 -16.34 0.80 11.94
N GLN A 145 -15.15 1.40 12.03
CA GLN A 145 -14.91 2.79 11.67
C GLN A 145 -15.11 3.03 10.16
N ILE A 146 -14.69 2.09 9.31
CA ILE A 146 -14.93 2.14 7.85
C ILE A 146 -16.43 2.07 7.54
N TRP A 147 -17.16 1.17 8.18
CA TRP A 147 -18.61 1.00 7.96
C TRP A 147 -19.39 2.24 8.42
N ARG A 148 -19.04 2.80 9.59
CA ARG A 148 -19.62 4.08 10.04
C ARG A 148 -19.35 5.20 9.03
N ALA A 149 -18.09 5.34 8.59
CA ALA A 149 -17.73 6.32 7.58
C ALA A 149 -18.49 6.14 6.26
N SER A 150 -18.93 4.92 5.93
CA SER A 150 -19.73 4.62 4.74
C SER A 150 -21.24 4.86 4.93
N GLY A 151 -21.68 5.29 6.12
CA GLY A 151 -23.09 5.51 6.43
C GLY A 151 -23.89 4.22 6.67
N ILE A 152 -23.21 3.11 7.00
CA ILE A 152 -23.88 1.88 7.40
C ILE A 152 -24.39 2.03 8.83
N THR A 153 -25.67 1.73 9.07
CA THR A 153 -26.33 1.91 10.37
C THR A 153 -26.88 0.62 10.97
N ASN A 154 -26.97 -0.46 10.19
CA ASN A 154 -27.52 -1.73 10.65
C ASN A 154 -26.89 -2.95 9.97
N SER A 155 -27.11 -4.11 10.57
CA SER A 155 -26.57 -5.41 10.17
C SER A 155 -27.14 -5.92 8.84
N TYR A 156 -28.35 -5.47 8.46
CA TYR A 156 -28.95 -5.87 7.18
C TYR A 156 -28.16 -5.33 5.98
N GLN A 157 -27.68 -4.08 6.06
CA GLN A 157 -26.81 -3.50 5.05
C GLN A 157 -25.49 -4.27 4.92
N LEU A 158 -24.85 -4.61 6.05
CA LEU A 158 -23.64 -5.45 6.05
C LEU A 158 -23.89 -6.82 5.41
N TYR A 159 -25.02 -7.45 5.72
CA TYR A 159 -25.41 -8.73 5.13
C TYR A 159 -25.60 -8.64 3.62
N CYS A 160 -26.29 -7.60 3.12
CA CYS A 160 -26.47 -7.39 1.69
C CYS A 160 -25.13 -7.17 0.97
N THR A 161 -24.23 -6.38 1.57
CA THR A 161 -22.88 -6.17 1.04
C THR A 161 -22.07 -7.47 0.99
N ALA A 162 -22.19 -8.33 2.00
CA ALA A 162 -21.55 -9.65 1.98
C ALA A 162 -22.07 -10.50 0.81
N ILE A 163 -23.38 -10.61 0.62
CA ILE A 163 -23.95 -11.35 -0.51
C ILE A 163 -23.49 -10.76 -1.85
N GLY A 164 -23.48 -9.44 -1.99
CA GLY A 164 -22.95 -8.77 -3.18
C GLY A 164 -21.48 -9.11 -3.44
N GLY A 165 -20.65 -9.11 -2.40
CA GLY A 165 -19.25 -9.54 -2.48
C GLY A 165 -19.09 -10.98 -2.96
N LEU A 166 -19.92 -11.91 -2.48
CA LEU A 166 -19.89 -13.30 -2.91
C LEU A 166 -20.33 -13.49 -4.37
N VAL A 167 -21.35 -12.73 -4.82
CA VAL A 167 -21.75 -12.70 -6.24
C VAL A 167 -20.60 -12.19 -7.11
N MET A 168 -19.92 -11.11 -6.69
CA MET A 168 -18.75 -10.60 -7.39
C MET A 168 -17.60 -11.62 -7.43
N ALA A 169 -17.37 -12.38 -6.35
CA ALA A 169 -16.40 -13.46 -6.36
C ALA A 169 -16.73 -14.54 -7.39
N ALA A 170 -18.00 -14.97 -7.48
CA ALA A 170 -18.45 -15.92 -8.48
C ALA A 170 -18.27 -15.39 -9.92
N LEU A 171 -18.56 -14.10 -10.15
CA LEU A 171 -18.33 -13.44 -11.44
C LEU A 171 -16.85 -13.37 -11.79
N MET A 172 -15.96 -13.09 -10.82
CA MET A 172 -14.51 -13.09 -11.06
C MET A 172 -14.00 -14.49 -11.41
N LEU A 173 -14.43 -15.55 -10.69
CA LEU A 173 -14.07 -16.92 -11.03
C LEU A 173 -14.54 -17.31 -12.44
N PHE A 174 -15.77 -16.93 -12.79
CA PHE A 174 -16.32 -17.16 -14.12
C PHE A 174 -15.54 -16.43 -15.20
N ALA A 175 -15.20 -15.15 -14.98
CA ALA A 175 -14.42 -14.35 -15.92
C ALA A 175 -13.02 -14.93 -16.15
N GLY A 176 -12.35 -15.41 -15.10
CA GLY A 176 -11.06 -16.09 -15.20
C GLY A 176 -11.15 -17.35 -16.07
N TRP A 177 -12.11 -18.23 -15.77
CA TRP A 177 -12.36 -19.41 -16.61
C TRP A 177 -12.69 -19.04 -18.06
N PHE A 178 -13.56 -18.04 -18.27
CA PHE A 178 -14.00 -17.62 -19.59
C PHE A 178 -12.85 -17.08 -20.44
N HIS A 179 -12.02 -16.21 -19.87
CA HIS A 179 -10.88 -15.59 -20.55
C HIS A 179 -9.64 -16.49 -20.66
N TYR A 180 -9.69 -17.72 -20.14
CA TYR A 180 -8.67 -18.74 -20.40
C TYR A 180 -9.17 -19.84 -21.33
N HIS A 181 -10.36 -20.39 -21.06
CA HIS A 181 -10.89 -21.56 -21.76
C HIS A 181 -11.79 -21.25 -22.95
N LYS A 182 -12.45 -20.07 -22.99
CA LYS A 182 -13.50 -19.77 -24.00
C LYS A 182 -13.12 -18.66 -24.97
N ARG A 183 -12.58 -17.56 -24.45
CA ARG A 183 -12.20 -16.35 -25.20
C ARG A 183 -10.88 -15.81 -24.68
N ALA A 184 -9.79 -16.50 -25.00
CA ALA A 184 -8.46 -16.10 -24.54
C ALA A 184 -7.91 -14.96 -25.41
N PRO A 185 -7.52 -13.81 -24.82
CA PRO A 185 -6.95 -12.72 -25.58
C PRO A 185 -5.61 -13.09 -26.24
N LYS A 186 -5.33 -12.48 -27.39
CA LYS A 186 -4.02 -12.59 -28.05
C LYS A 186 -2.99 -11.64 -27.44
N LEU A 187 -1.70 -11.91 -27.68
CA LEU A 187 -0.59 -11.12 -27.13
C LEU A 187 -0.69 -9.63 -27.49
N GLU A 188 -1.14 -9.30 -28.71
CA GLU A 188 -1.32 -7.92 -29.16
C GLU A 188 -2.29 -7.10 -28.28
N TRP A 189 -3.26 -7.78 -27.65
CA TRP A 189 -4.19 -7.13 -26.72
C TRP A 189 -3.50 -6.78 -25.40
N PHE A 190 -2.71 -7.72 -24.85
CA PHE A 190 -1.94 -7.49 -23.62
C PHE A 190 -0.87 -6.41 -23.78
N GLN A 191 -0.26 -6.31 -24.96
CA GLN A 191 0.77 -5.32 -25.27
C GLN A 191 0.22 -3.93 -25.59
N ASN A 192 -1.11 -3.73 -25.53
CA ASN A 192 -1.74 -2.45 -25.79
C ASN A 192 -1.67 -1.50 -24.58
N VAL A 193 -0.44 -1.08 -24.26
CA VAL A 193 -0.14 -0.31 -23.04
C VAL A 193 -0.75 1.08 -23.04
N GLU A 194 -0.87 1.77 -24.19
CA GLU A 194 -1.57 3.06 -24.25
C GLU A 194 -3.06 2.91 -23.90
N SER A 195 -3.74 1.89 -24.45
CA SER A 195 -5.15 1.63 -24.11
C SER A 195 -5.29 1.23 -22.64
N MET A 196 -4.47 0.29 -22.16
CA MET A 196 -4.49 -0.15 -20.77
C MET A 196 -4.33 1.03 -19.80
N MET A 197 -3.36 1.92 -20.05
CA MET A 197 -3.12 3.08 -19.18
C MET A 197 -4.25 4.10 -19.24
N ASN A 198 -4.80 4.40 -20.41
CA ASN A 198 -5.95 5.29 -20.52
C ASN A 198 -7.16 4.74 -19.73
N HIS A 199 -7.47 3.44 -19.87
CA HIS A 199 -8.60 2.82 -19.19
C HIS A 199 -8.38 2.68 -17.68
N HIS A 200 -7.15 2.39 -17.22
CA HIS A 200 -6.87 2.31 -15.79
C HIS A 200 -6.86 3.70 -15.14
N LEU A 201 -6.29 4.71 -15.78
CA LEU A 201 -6.30 6.08 -15.25
C LEU A 201 -7.72 6.65 -15.26
N ALA A 202 -8.38 6.76 -16.42
CA ALA A 202 -9.68 7.42 -16.47
C ALA A 202 -10.83 6.54 -15.97
N GLY A 203 -10.84 5.26 -16.33
CA GLY A 203 -11.90 4.32 -15.96
C GLY A 203 -11.75 3.83 -14.53
N LEU A 204 -10.71 3.04 -14.25
CA LEU A 204 -10.56 2.39 -12.94
C LEU A 204 -10.35 3.40 -11.81
N LEU A 205 -9.37 4.31 -11.93
CA LEU A 205 -9.05 5.28 -10.88
C LEU A 205 -9.98 6.49 -10.93
N GLY A 206 -10.16 7.10 -12.10
CA GLY A 206 -10.96 8.30 -12.29
C GLY A 206 -12.45 8.07 -11.99
N CYS A 207 -13.11 7.16 -12.71
CA CYS A 207 -14.52 6.86 -12.47
C CYS A 207 -14.74 6.14 -11.13
N GLY A 208 -13.77 5.35 -10.65
CA GLY A 208 -13.81 4.77 -9.30
C GLY A 208 -13.85 5.83 -8.21
N SER A 209 -12.95 6.81 -8.28
CA SER A 209 -12.92 7.95 -7.34
C SER A 209 -14.17 8.83 -7.46
N LEU A 210 -14.69 9.04 -8.69
CA LEU A 210 -15.92 9.80 -8.91
C LEU A 210 -17.14 9.10 -8.30
N GLY A 211 -17.25 7.78 -8.50
CA GLY A 211 -18.31 6.97 -7.92
C GLY A 211 -18.27 6.98 -6.39
N TRP A 212 -17.06 6.92 -5.81
CA TRP A 212 -16.88 7.03 -4.37
C TRP A 212 -17.20 8.42 -3.83
N ALA A 213 -16.80 9.50 -4.51
CA ALA A 213 -17.22 10.86 -4.16
C ALA A 213 -18.75 11.02 -4.17
N GLY A 214 -19.43 10.45 -5.19
CA GLY A 214 -20.88 10.42 -5.24
C GLY A 214 -21.51 9.68 -4.05
N HIS A 215 -21.00 8.49 -3.70
CA HIS A 215 -21.42 7.78 -2.50
C HIS A 215 -21.19 8.62 -1.23
N GLN A 216 -20.02 9.27 -1.12
CA GLN A 216 -19.70 10.09 0.04
C GLN A 216 -20.69 11.26 0.18
N ILE A 217 -20.93 12.01 -0.89
CA ILE A 217 -21.82 13.18 -0.89
C ILE A 217 -23.27 12.80 -0.57
N HIS A 218 -23.76 11.71 -1.15
CA HIS A 218 -25.19 11.38 -1.12
C HIS A 218 -25.59 10.40 -0.01
N VAL A 219 -24.64 9.71 0.61
CA VAL A 219 -24.92 8.70 1.66
C VAL A 219 -24.09 8.93 2.91
N SER A 220 -22.76 8.92 2.79
CA SER A 220 -21.85 9.02 3.95
C SER A 220 -22.06 10.32 4.72
N LEU A 221 -22.02 11.45 4.03
CA LEU A 221 -22.10 12.79 4.60
C LEU A 221 -23.38 13.04 5.40
N PRO A 222 -24.60 12.89 4.84
CA PRO A 222 -25.82 13.17 5.59
C PRO A 222 -25.96 12.27 6.83
N ILE A 223 -25.64 10.99 6.71
CA ILE A 223 -25.73 10.04 7.81
C ILE A 223 -24.72 10.36 8.91
N ASN A 224 -23.45 10.61 8.57
CA ASN A 224 -22.44 10.95 9.57
C ASN A 224 -22.70 12.30 10.22
N LYS A 225 -23.26 13.29 9.50
CA LYS A 225 -23.67 14.56 10.10
C LYS A 225 -24.72 14.37 11.19
N LEU A 226 -25.68 13.46 11.00
CA LEU A 226 -26.68 13.11 12.01
C LEU A 226 -26.10 12.27 13.15
N LEU A 227 -25.26 11.28 12.84
CA LEU A 227 -24.57 10.47 13.87
C LEU A 227 -23.68 11.32 14.77
N ASP A 228 -22.96 12.29 14.20
CA ASP A 228 -22.09 13.21 14.95
C ASP A 228 -22.90 14.24 15.74
N ALA A 229 -24.16 14.51 15.34
CA ALA A 229 -25.12 15.31 16.09
C ALA A 229 -25.84 14.52 17.20
N GLY A 230 -25.52 13.24 17.39
CA GLY A 230 -26.09 12.39 18.45
C GLY A 230 -27.45 11.79 18.12
N VAL A 231 -27.90 11.83 16.86
CA VAL A 231 -29.11 11.12 16.43
C VAL A 231 -28.85 9.62 16.46
N ALA A 232 -29.74 8.87 17.09
CA ALA A 232 -29.56 7.42 17.22
C ALA A 232 -29.64 6.74 15.83
N PRO A 233 -28.83 5.70 15.56
CA PRO A 233 -28.76 5.07 14.24
C PRO A 233 -30.10 4.59 13.66
N LYS A 234 -31.02 4.18 14.54
CA LYS A 234 -32.38 3.72 14.19
C LYS A 234 -33.33 4.85 13.74
N ASP A 235 -33.03 6.08 14.13
CA ASP A 235 -33.87 7.27 13.87
C ASP A 235 -33.35 8.05 12.66
N ILE A 236 -32.19 7.66 12.10
CA ILE A 236 -31.62 8.25 10.90
C ILE A 236 -32.36 7.71 9.65
N PRO A 237 -32.84 8.57 8.74
CA PRO A 237 -33.43 8.13 7.47
C PRO A 237 -32.51 7.18 6.72
N LEU A 238 -33.08 6.17 6.06
CA LEU A 238 -32.25 5.23 5.29
C LEU A 238 -31.60 5.94 4.09
N PRO A 239 -30.43 5.47 3.60
CA PRO A 239 -29.68 6.12 2.52
C PRO A 239 -30.50 6.52 1.28
N HIS A 240 -31.48 5.70 0.91
CA HIS A 240 -32.32 5.97 -0.26
C HIS A 240 -33.31 7.13 -0.05
N GLU A 241 -33.68 7.43 1.20
CA GLU A 241 -34.57 8.55 1.52
C GLU A 241 -33.88 9.89 1.25
N PHE A 242 -32.58 10.01 1.53
CA PHE A 242 -31.79 11.20 1.17
C PHE A 242 -31.67 11.42 -0.35
N ILE A 243 -31.76 10.36 -1.14
CA ILE A 243 -31.73 10.44 -2.60
C ILE A 243 -33.12 10.85 -3.15
N LEU A 244 -34.17 10.20 -2.65
CA LEU A 244 -35.53 10.38 -3.16
C LEU A 244 -36.18 11.67 -2.65
N ASN A 245 -35.84 12.10 -1.43
CA ASN A 245 -36.37 13.30 -0.82
C ASN A 245 -35.30 14.39 -0.70
N LYS A 246 -35.29 15.29 -1.67
CA LYS A 246 -34.40 16.46 -1.72
C LYS A 246 -34.48 17.33 -0.46
N SER A 247 -35.63 17.40 0.22
CA SER A 247 -35.79 18.26 1.41
C SER A 247 -34.87 17.83 2.55
N LEU A 248 -34.64 16.52 2.72
CA LEU A 248 -33.75 15.99 3.76
C LEU A 248 -32.30 16.42 3.53
N MET A 249 -31.85 16.42 2.27
CA MET A 249 -30.52 16.92 1.93
C MET A 249 -30.42 18.43 2.07
N ALA A 250 -31.44 19.19 1.65
CA ALA A 250 -31.47 20.64 1.74
C ALA A 250 -31.45 21.14 3.20
N GLU A 251 -32.07 20.42 4.13
CA GLU A 251 -32.06 20.74 5.56
C GLU A 251 -30.64 20.62 6.14
N LEU A 252 -29.87 19.61 5.71
CA LEU A 252 -28.49 19.41 6.14
C LEU A 252 -27.51 20.30 5.38
N TYR A 253 -27.75 20.52 4.08
CA TYR A 253 -26.87 21.20 3.14
C TYR A 253 -27.72 22.13 2.24
N PRO A 254 -27.95 23.38 2.67
CA PRO A 254 -28.85 24.31 1.97
C PRO A 254 -28.54 24.53 0.49
N SER A 255 -27.28 24.31 0.06
CA SER A 255 -26.90 24.43 -1.35
C SER A 255 -27.64 23.43 -2.26
N PHE A 256 -28.13 22.31 -1.73
CA PHE A 256 -28.91 21.34 -2.49
C PHE A 256 -30.21 21.95 -3.05
N GLU A 257 -30.79 22.98 -2.42
CA GLU A 257 -31.97 23.68 -2.95
C GLU A 257 -31.73 24.23 -4.36
N GLN A 258 -30.52 24.70 -4.65
CA GLN A 258 -30.12 25.26 -5.95
C GLN A 258 -30.01 24.21 -7.06
N GLY A 259 -30.01 22.92 -6.70
CA GLY A 259 -29.89 21.81 -7.64
C GLY A 259 -28.55 21.76 -8.37
N LEU A 260 -28.56 21.23 -9.60
CA LEU A 260 -27.34 21.04 -10.40
C LEU A 260 -26.96 22.26 -11.26
N LYS A 261 -27.75 23.34 -11.23
CA LYS A 261 -27.48 24.55 -12.02
C LYS A 261 -26.08 25.12 -11.73
N PRO A 262 -25.64 25.30 -10.46
CA PRO A 262 -24.31 25.83 -10.17
C PRO A 262 -23.16 25.00 -10.77
N PHE A 263 -23.32 23.66 -10.87
CA PHE A 263 -22.34 22.79 -11.51
C PHE A 263 -22.16 23.13 -13.00
N PHE A 264 -23.26 23.18 -13.76
CA PHE A 264 -23.22 23.43 -15.21
C PHE A 264 -22.90 24.89 -15.57
N THR A 265 -23.11 25.84 -14.64
CA THR A 265 -22.72 27.25 -14.83
C THR A 265 -21.35 27.58 -14.27
N LEU A 266 -20.60 26.60 -13.78
CA LEU A 266 -19.28 26.77 -13.14
C LEU A 266 -19.28 27.71 -11.91
N ASN A 267 -20.44 27.89 -11.26
CA ASN A 267 -20.57 28.67 -10.02
C ASN A 267 -20.35 27.76 -8.79
N TRP A 268 -19.18 27.13 -8.72
CA TRP A 268 -18.92 26.04 -7.78
C TRP A 268 -18.80 26.47 -6.31
N GLY A 269 -18.59 27.76 -6.04
CA GLY A 269 -18.52 28.28 -4.68
C GLY A 269 -19.79 28.04 -3.84
N VAL A 270 -20.92 27.75 -4.50
CA VAL A 270 -22.19 27.39 -3.86
C VAL A 270 -22.11 26.07 -3.08
N TYR A 271 -21.27 25.11 -3.48
CA TYR A 271 -21.21 23.76 -2.88
C TYR A 271 -20.30 23.66 -1.64
N SER A 272 -19.94 24.79 -1.02
CA SER A 272 -18.99 24.86 0.09
C SER A 272 -19.50 24.25 1.41
N ASP A 273 -20.77 23.84 1.49
CA ASP A 273 -21.36 23.20 2.67
C ASP A 273 -21.10 21.68 2.72
N PHE A 274 -20.83 21.03 1.57
CA PHE A 274 -20.47 19.60 1.51
C PHE A 274 -19.15 19.31 0.76
N LEU A 275 -18.62 20.25 -0.02
CA LEU A 275 -17.26 20.21 -0.58
C LEU A 275 -16.38 21.23 0.14
N THR A 276 -15.79 20.81 1.25
CA THR A 276 -15.02 21.71 2.12
C THR A 276 -13.51 21.60 1.88
N PHE A 277 -12.77 22.52 2.49
CA PHE A 277 -11.30 22.47 2.55
C PHE A 277 -10.85 22.92 3.94
N LYS A 278 -11.43 22.31 4.99
CA LYS A 278 -11.19 22.72 6.38
C LYS A 278 -9.77 22.40 6.80
N GLY A 279 -9.29 21.20 6.48
CA GLY A 279 -8.07 20.67 7.07
C GLY A 279 -8.30 20.21 8.52
N GLY A 280 -7.27 19.62 9.11
CA GLY A 280 -7.34 19.11 10.48
C GLY A 280 -8.29 17.90 10.65
N LEU A 281 -8.91 17.82 11.83
CA LEU A 281 -9.72 16.69 12.28
C LEU A 281 -11.08 17.19 12.78
N ASN A 282 -12.11 16.38 12.57
CA ASN A 282 -13.41 16.61 13.18
C ASN A 282 -13.30 16.42 14.71
N PRO A 283 -13.58 17.44 15.53
CA PRO A 283 -13.39 17.38 16.98
C PRO A 283 -14.33 16.40 17.69
N VAL A 284 -15.43 15.99 17.06
CA VAL A 284 -16.37 15.00 17.62
C VAL A 284 -15.82 13.58 17.48
N THR A 285 -15.18 13.30 16.34
CA THR A 285 -14.82 11.92 15.96
C THR A 285 -13.33 11.66 15.99
N GLY A 286 -12.49 12.69 15.94
CA GLY A 286 -11.04 12.59 15.83
C GLY A 286 -10.56 12.07 14.46
N GLY A 287 -11.47 11.92 13.49
CA GLY A 287 -11.15 11.56 12.11
C GLY A 287 -11.12 12.77 11.18
N LEU A 288 -10.67 12.60 9.94
CA LEU A 288 -10.75 13.63 8.91
C LEU A 288 -12.21 14.06 8.66
N TRP A 289 -12.38 15.31 8.22
CA TRP A 289 -13.68 15.79 7.76
C TRP A 289 -14.11 15.01 6.51
N LEU A 290 -15.23 14.30 6.59
CA LEU A 290 -15.72 13.52 5.45
C LEU A 290 -16.03 14.39 4.22
N SER A 291 -16.39 15.67 4.43
CA SER A 291 -16.60 16.64 3.35
C SER A 291 -15.30 17.04 2.65
N ASP A 292 -14.18 17.08 3.38
CA ASP A 292 -12.85 17.23 2.79
C ASP A 292 -12.47 15.97 2.01
N THR A 293 -12.82 14.77 2.51
CA THR A 293 -12.56 13.52 1.75
C THR A 293 -13.40 13.41 0.47
N ALA A 294 -14.64 13.90 0.48
CA ALA A 294 -15.50 13.94 -0.70
C ALA A 294 -14.92 14.89 -1.76
N HIS A 295 -14.47 16.08 -1.33
CA HIS A 295 -13.80 17.03 -2.20
C HIS A 295 -12.47 16.48 -2.73
N HIS A 296 -11.68 15.79 -1.89
CA HIS A 296 -10.48 15.09 -2.30
C HIS A 296 -10.77 14.08 -3.43
N HIS A 297 -11.73 13.17 -3.23
CA HIS A 297 -12.06 12.15 -4.25
C HIS A 297 -12.59 12.76 -5.54
N LEU A 298 -13.35 13.86 -5.47
CA LEU A 298 -13.79 14.58 -6.65
C LEU A 298 -12.59 15.19 -7.42
N ALA A 299 -11.65 15.82 -6.72
CA ALA A 299 -10.45 16.38 -7.34
C ALA A 299 -9.56 15.30 -7.98
N ILE A 300 -9.36 14.18 -7.27
CA ILE A 300 -8.63 13.01 -7.75
C ILE A 300 -9.32 12.38 -8.97
N ALA A 301 -10.65 12.32 -8.99
CA ALA A 301 -11.41 11.83 -10.13
C ALA A 301 -11.16 12.67 -11.38
N VAL A 302 -11.26 14.00 -11.26
CA VAL A 302 -11.00 14.91 -12.38
C VAL A 302 -9.56 14.76 -12.88
N LEU A 303 -8.59 14.72 -11.96
CA LEU A 303 -7.18 14.54 -12.30
C LEU A 303 -6.94 13.25 -13.11
N PHE A 304 -7.46 12.12 -12.64
CA PHE A 304 -7.25 10.82 -13.28
C PHE A 304 -8.05 10.64 -14.57
N ILE A 305 -9.25 11.20 -14.65
CA ILE A 305 -10.03 11.23 -15.90
C ILE A 305 -9.24 12.01 -16.97
N ILE A 306 -8.73 13.20 -16.65
CA ILE A 306 -7.93 13.98 -17.60
C ILE A 306 -6.63 13.24 -17.96
N ALA A 307 -5.91 12.70 -16.97
CA ALA A 307 -4.67 11.96 -17.20
C ALA A 307 -4.86 10.73 -18.11
N GLY A 308 -6.00 10.04 -18.01
CA GLY A 308 -6.33 8.89 -18.86
C GLY A 308 -6.69 9.25 -20.31
N HIS A 309 -6.61 10.52 -20.72
CA HIS A 309 -6.74 10.95 -22.12
C HIS A 309 -5.39 11.36 -22.74
N MET A 310 -4.27 11.09 -22.06
CA MET A 310 -2.93 11.48 -22.52
C MET A 310 -2.42 10.61 -23.69
N TYR A 311 -2.72 9.31 -23.70
CA TYR A 311 -2.05 8.37 -24.61
C TYR A 311 -2.84 8.11 -25.90
N ARG A 312 -2.11 7.98 -27.02
CA ARG A 312 -2.67 7.86 -28.37
C ARG A 312 -3.27 6.49 -28.62
N THR A 313 -4.55 6.47 -29.00
CA THR A 313 -5.29 5.27 -29.43
C THR A 313 -5.68 5.38 -30.91
N ASN A 314 -6.89 4.97 -31.32
CA ASN A 314 -7.29 4.87 -32.72
C ASN A 314 -7.56 6.23 -33.39
N TRP A 315 -7.79 7.30 -32.62
CA TRP A 315 -8.21 8.61 -33.15
C TRP A 315 -7.06 9.60 -33.39
N GLY A 316 -5.81 9.11 -33.44
CA GLY A 316 -4.64 9.92 -33.82
C GLY A 316 -4.14 10.94 -32.78
N ILE A 317 -4.97 11.38 -31.84
CA ILE A 317 -4.64 12.37 -30.78
C ILE A 317 -3.99 11.67 -29.58
N GLY A 318 -3.02 12.33 -28.93
CA GLY A 318 -2.32 11.86 -27.74
C GLY A 318 -0.87 11.46 -28.00
N HIS A 319 -0.21 10.90 -26.99
CA HIS A 319 1.20 10.50 -27.03
C HIS A 319 1.41 8.99 -27.13
N SER A 320 2.48 8.55 -27.79
CA SER A 320 2.95 7.17 -27.69
C SER A 320 4.05 7.07 -26.64
N PHE A 321 3.98 6.05 -25.77
CA PHE A 321 5.00 5.80 -24.73
C PHE A 321 6.40 5.69 -25.34
N LYS A 322 6.55 4.94 -26.43
CA LYS A 322 7.82 4.75 -27.11
C LYS A 322 8.44 6.06 -27.55
N GLN A 323 7.64 6.93 -28.18
CA GLN A 323 8.11 8.25 -28.65
C GLN A 323 8.53 9.15 -27.49
N ILE A 324 7.76 9.16 -26.39
CA ILE A 324 8.14 9.91 -25.18
C ILE A 324 9.49 9.39 -24.67
N LEU A 325 9.63 8.08 -24.45
CA LEU A 325 10.86 7.50 -23.89
C LEU A 325 12.08 7.80 -24.76
N GLU A 326 12.00 7.57 -26.07
CA GLU A 326 13.13 7.80 -26.99
C GLU A 326 13.52 9.28 -27.14
N ALA A 327 12.57 10.20 -26.93
CA ALA A 327 12.87 11.63 -26.91
C ALA A 327 13.71 12.05 -25.68
N HIS A 328 13.62 11.31 -24.56
CA HIS A 328 14.33 11.64 -23.33
C HIS A 328 15.71 11.01 -23.27
N LYS A 329 16.70 11.73 -23.81
CA LYS A 329 18.13 11.41 -23.78
C LYS A 329 18.96 12.66 -23.49
N GLY A 330 20.12 12.48 -22.86
CA GLY A 330 20.98 13.58 -22.45
C GLY A 330 22.47 13.26 -22.61
N PRO A 331 23.36 14.25 -22.45
CA PRO A 331 24.78 14.10 -22.74
C PRO A 331 25.49 13.05 -21.88
N PHE A 332 25.00 12.78 -20.66
CA PHE A 332 25.58 11.80 -19.74
C PHE A 332 24.96 10.39 -19.85
N THR A 333 23.79 10.28 -20.47
CA THR A 333 22.93 9.08 -20.41
C THR A 333 22.94 8.25 -21.70
N GLY A 334 23.79 8.59 -22.67
CA GLY A 334 23.92 7.85 -23.92
C GLY A 334 22.63 7.86 -24.71
N GLU A 335 22.13 6.67 -25.07
CA GLU A 335 20.87 6.49 -25.81
C GLU A 335 19.60 6.67 -24.94
N GLY A 336 19.75 7.12 -23.69
CA GLY A 336 18.63 7.44 -22.81
C GLY A 336 17.73 6.23 -22.54
N HIS A 337 16.42 6.38 -22.74
CA HIS A 337 15.41 5.35 -22.45
C HIS A 337 15.09 4.43 -23.64
N LYS A 338 15.89 4.47 -24.72
CA LYS A 338 15.71 3.56 -25.86
C LYS A 338 15.72 2.09 -25.43
N GLY A 339 14.77 1.29 -25.90
CA GLY A 339 14.61 -0.12 -25.52
C GLY A 339 13.78 -0.37 -24.24
N MET A 340 13.42 0.68 -23.48
CA MET A 340 12.61 0.50 -22.26
C MET A 340 11.14 0.19 -22.58
N TYR A 341 10.60 0.72 -23.69
CA TYR A 341 9.24 0.37 -24.12
C TYR A 341 9.13 -1.13 -24.42
N GLU A 342 10.13 -1.68 -25.11
CA GLU A 342 10.22 -3.11 -25.42
C GLU A 342 10.30 -3.93 -24.12
N VAL A 343 11.20 -3.60 -23.19
CA VAL A 343 11.28 -4.30 -21.89
C VAL A 343 9.94 -4.39 -21.19
N PHE A 344 9.22 -3.26 -21.07
CA PHE A 344 7.95 -3.21 -20.35
C PHE A 344 6.77 -3.79 -21.13
N THR A 345 6.94 -4.15 -22.41
CA THR A 345 5.90 -4.81 -23.23
C THR A 345 6.20 -6.28 -23.52
N THR A 346 7.43 -6.74 -23.30
CA THR A 346 7.83 -8.13 -23.56
C THR A 346 8.17 -8.92 -22.30
N SER A 347 8.40 -8.28 -21.15
CA SER A 347 8.66 -8.96 -19.88
C SER A 347 7.61 -8.65 -18.82
N TRP A 348 6.88 -9.70 -18.41
CA TRP A 348 6.00 -9.63 -17.23
C TRP A 348 6.78 -9.46 -15.94
N HIS A 349 7.99 -10.01 -15.84
CA HIS A 349 8.86 -9.83 -14.68
C HIS A 349 9.31 -8.38 -14.51
N ALA A 350 9.62 -7.66 -15.60
CA ALA A 350 9.95 -6.24 -15.55
C ALA A 350 8.77 -5.40 -15.02
N GLN A 351 7.56 -5.63 -15.55
CA GLN A 351 6.33 -4.99 -15.07
C GLN A 351 6.06 -5.30 -13.59
N LEU A 352 6.08 -6.59 -13.21
CA LEU A 352 5.81 -7.00 -11.84
C LEU A 352 6.84 -6.45 -10.86
N SER A 353 8.11 -6.41 -11.24
CA SER A 353 9.19 -5.79 -10.46
C SER A 353 8.89 -4.32 -10.15
N TRP A 354 8.58 -3.55 -11.19
CA TRP A 354 8.31 -2.12 -11.08
C TRP A 354 7.04 -1.83 -10.28
N ASN A 355 5.98 -2.58 -10.55
CA ASN A 355 4.69 -2.43 -9.87
C ASN A 355 4.78 -2.81 -8.39
N LEU A 356 5.52 -3.87 -8.02
CA LEU A 356 5.73 -4.25 -6.63
C LEU A 356 6.57 -3.23 -5.86
N ALA A 357 7.59 -2.64 -6.50
CA ALA A 357 8.39 -1.58 -5.89
C ALA A 357 7.49 -0.36 -5.55
N LEU A 358 6.68 0.10 -6.50
CA LEU A 358 5.79 1.23 -6.31
C LEU A 358 4.65 0.93 -5.33
N LEU A 359 3.99 -0.22 -5.45
CA LEU A 359 2.91 -0.63 -4.55
C LEU A 359 3.43 -0.79 -3.12
N GLY A 360 4.62 -1.38 -2.95
CA GLY A 360 5.23 -1.55 -1.65
C GLY A 360 5.54 -0.22 -0.96
N SER A 361 6.14 0.71 -1.70
CA SER A 361 6.37 2.08 -1.20
C SER A 361 5.06 2.82 -0.91
N LEU A 362 4.05 2.70 -1.77
CA LEU A 362 2.72 3.29 -1.54
C LEU A 362 2.07 2.74 -0.27
N THR A 363 2.20 1.44 -0.01
CA THR A 363 1.63 0.80 1.19
C THR A 363 2.28 1.32 2.47
N ILE A 364 3.60 1.57 2.45
CA ILE A 364 4.32 2.25 3.55
C ILE A 364 3.84 3.69 3.72
N ILE A 365 3.64 4.42 2.62
CA ILE A 365 3.09 5.79 2.66
C ILE A 365 1.69 5.80 3.28
N VAL A 366 0.82 4.83 2.92
CA VAL A 366 -0.51 4.65 3.52
C VAL A 366 -0.39 4.48 5.04
N ALA A 367 0.55 3.68 5.54
CA ALA A 367 0.79 3.53 6.97
C ALA A 367 1.10 4.89 7.64
N HIS A 368 2.06 5.64 7.09
CA HIS A 368 2.48 6.94 7.63
C HIS A 368 1.39 8.01 7.55
N HIS A 369 0.60 8.02 6.49
CA HIS A 369 -0.49 8.98 6.33
C HIS A 369 -1.66 8.65 7.25
N MET A 370 -2.07 7.38 7.36
CA MET A 370 -3.27 7.01 8.13
C MET A 370 -3.13 7.24 9.65
N TYR A 371 -1.93 7.10 10.22
CA TYR A 371 -1.78 7.34 11.65
C TYR A 371 -1.80 8.83 12.00
N SER A 372 -1.21 9.67 11.15
CA SER A 372 -1.05 11.12 11.38
C SER A 372 -2.24 11.93 10.86
N MET A 373 -3.03 11.34 9.96
CA MET A 373 -4.27 11.90 9.42
C MET A 373 -5.38 10.83 9.46
N PRO A 374 -5.88 10.45 10.66
CA PRO A 374 -6.85 9.35 10.81
C PRO A 374 -8.08 9.57 9.92
N PRO A 375 -8.32 8.76 8.87
CA PRO A 375 -9.35 9.08 7.88
C PRO A 375 -10.77 8.69 8.32
N TYR A 376 -10.90 7.90 9.38
CA TYR A 376 -12.17 7.33 9.81
C TYR A 376 -12.61 7.82 11.20
N PRO A 377 -13.93 8.01 11.43
CA PRO A 377 -14.47 8.40 12.72
C PRO A 377 -14.07 7.45 13.86
N TYR A 378 -13.64 8.00 14.99
CA TYR A 378 -13.22 7.30 16.22
C TYR A 378 -12.03 6.34 16.07
N LEU A 379 -11.36 6.34 14.92
CA LEU A 379 -10.16 5.53 14.71
C LEU A 379 -8.99 6.04 15.56
N ALA A 380 -8.82 7.36 15.66
CA ALA A 380 -7.67 7.99 16.31
C ALA A 380 -7.52 7.59 17.80
N THR A 381 -8.63 7.42 18.50
CA THR A 381 -8.68 7.02 19.91
C THR A 381 -8.74 5.51 20.14
N ASP A 382 -8.72 4.73 19.06
CA ASP A 382 -8.56 3.27 19.08
C ASP A 382 -7.09 2.93 18.78
N TYR A 383 -6.26 3.09 19.81
CA TYR A 383 -4.80 2.95 19.69
C TYR A 383 -4.37 1.55 19.20
N GLY A 384 -5.12 0.51 19.57
CA GLY A 384 -4.84 -0.86 19.12
C GLY A 384 -5.04 -1.02 17.62
N THR A 385 -6.12 -0.44 17.08
CA THR A 385 -6.37 -0.43 15.63
C THR A 385 -5.35 0.43 14.89
N GLN A 386 -5.00 1.61 15.40
CA GLN A 386 -3.95 2.46 14.82
C GLN A 386 -2.59 1.74 14.72
N LEU A 387 -2.15 1.11 15.82
CA LEU A 387 -0.92 0.33 15.85
C LEU A 387 -0.96 -0.87 14.88
N SER A 388 -2.10 -1.56 14.83
CA SER A 388 -2.29 -2.72 13.96
C SER A 388 -2.23 -2.33 12.48
N ILE A 389 -2.96 -1.29 12.07
CA ILE A 389 -2.98 -0.84 10.67
C ILE A 389 -1.62 -0.33 10.22
N PHE A 390 -0.93 0.46 11.06
CA PHE A 390 0.41 0.95 10.76
C PHE A 390 1.37 -0.23 10.54
N THR A 391 1.46 -1.13 11.52
CA THR A 391 2.36 -2.29 11.48
C THR A 391 2.05 -3.21 10.30
N HIS A 392 0.77 -3.46 10.04
CA HIS A 392 0.30 -4.30 8.95
C HIS A 392 0.75 -3.78 7.57
N HIS A 393 0.50 -2.49 7.30
CA HIS A 393 0.86 -1.88 6.02
C HIS A 393 2.38 -1.73 5.86
N MET A 394 3.12 -1.46 6.93
CA MET A 394 4.58 -1.46 6.91
C MET A 394 5.14 -2.82 6.47
N TRP A 395 4.64 -3.92 7.04
CA TRP A 395 5.08 -5.26 6.66
C TRP A 395 4.73 -5.60 5.21
N ILE A 396 3.47 -5.42 4.80
CA ILE A 396 3.05 -5.69 3.41
C ILE A 396 3.90 -4.91 2.43
N GLY A 397 4.08 -3.61 2.67
CA GLY A 397 4.84 -2.75 1.78
C GLY A 397 6.28 -3.19 1.62
N ALA A 398 6.91 -3.61 2.71
CA ALA A 398 8.29 -4.08 2.70
C ALA A 398 8.46 -5.44 1.99
N PHE A 399 7.52 -6.38 2.17
CA PHE A 399 7.49 -7.63 1.40
C PHE A 399 7.34 -7.37 -0.10
N CYS A 400 6.48 -6.42 -0.49
CA CYS A 400 6.34 -6.01 -1.89
C CYS A 400 7.64 -5.41 -2.44
N ILE A 401 8.34 -4.54 -1.70
CA ILE A 401 9.64 -3.96 -2.14
C ILE A 401 10.69 -5.06 -2.39
N VAL A 402 10.83 -6.02 -1.47
CA VAL A 402 11.75 -7.15 -1.62
C VAL A 402 11.34 -8.01 -2.83
N GLY A 403 10.05 -8.27 -2.99
CA GLY A 403 9.51 -8.95 -4.17
C GLY A 403 9.81 -8.20 -5.48
N GLY A 404 9.70 -6.88 -5.48
CA GLY A 404 10.08 -6.03 -6.62
C GLY A 404 11.52 -6.25 -7.05
N ALA A 405 12.46 -6.27 -6.10
CA ALA A 405 13.85 -6.58 -6.37
C ALA A 405 14.08 -8.04 -6.81
N ALA A 406 13.34 -9.00 -6.26
CA ALA A 406 13.39 -10.40 -6.70
C ALA A 406 13.01 -10.52 -8.18
N HIS A 407 11.90 -9.90 -8.58
CA HIS A 407 11.45 -9.90 -9.98
C HIS A 407 12.37 -9.09 -10.91
N ALA A 408 13.07 -8.06 -10.41
CA ALA A 408 14.13 -7.40 -11.18
C ALA A 408 15.29 -8.37 -11.47
N ALA A 409 15.72 -9.15 -10.48
CA ALA A 409 16.78 -10.14 -10.68
C ALA A 409 16.33 -11.28 -11.61
N ILE A 410 15.06 -11.71 -11.52
CA ILE A 410 14.49 -12.70 -12.46
C ILE A 410 14.48 -12.14 -13.89
N PHE A 411 14.02 -10.90 -14.10
CA PHE A 411 14.10 -10.20 -15.38
C PHE A 411 15.55 -10.18 -15.92
N MET A 412 16.51 -9.80 -15.08
CA MET A 412 17.93 -9.75 -15.48
C MET A 412 18.47 -11.11 -15.94
N VAL A 413 17.98 -12.22 -15.38
CA VAL A 413 18.40 -13.57 -15.75
C VAL A 413 17.68 -14.07 -17.00
N ARG A 414 16.36 -13.94 -17.07
CA ARG A 414 15.53 -14.60 -18.08
C ARG A 414 15.27 -13.74 -19.33
N ASP A 415 14.99 -12.46 -19.14
CA ASP A 415 14.36 -11.64 -20.17
C ASP A 415 15.25 -10.50 -20.68
N TYR A 416 16.31 -10.16 -19.94
CA TYR A 416 17.26 -9.13 -20.37
C TYR A 416 18.01 -9.55 -21.64
N ASP A 417 17.89 -8.75 -22.68
CA ASP A 417 18.60 -8.91 -23.95
C ASP A 417 19.63 -7.78 -24.17
N PRO A 418 20.95 -8.07 -24.14
CA PRO A 418 21.99 -7.10 -24.47
C PRO A 418 21.83 -6.44 -25.85
N ALA A 419 21.21 -7.12 -26.83
CA ALA A 419 21.02 -6.58 -28.16
C ALA A 419 20.02 -5.40 -28.17
N VAL A 420 19.00 -5.44 -27.30
CA VAL A 420 18.05 -4.34 -27.06
C VAL A 420 18.71 -3.21 -26.26
N HIS A 421 19.63 -3.54 -25.36
CA HIS A 421 20.27 -2.59 -24.45
C HIS A 421 21.69 -2.20 -24.90
N GLN A 422 21.78 -1.33 -25.91
CA GLN A 422 23.06 -0.77 -26.36
C GLN A 422 23.22 0.68 -25.90
N ASN A 423 24.12 0.92 -24.94
CA ASN A 423 24.45 2.26 -24.43
C ASN A 423 23.26 3.10 -23.93
N ASN A 424 22.13 2.46 -23.58
CA ASN A 424 21.00 3.07 -22.89
C ASN A 424 21.24 3.09 -21.38
N LEU A 425 20.27 3.61 -20.61
CA LEU A 425 20.39 3.74 -19.15
C LEU A 425 20.69 2.41 -18.45
N LEU A 426 19.99 1.33 -18.82
CA LEU A 426 20.16 0.02 -18.16
C LEU A 426 21.56 -0.56 -18.40
N ASP A 427 22.03 -0.56 -19.65
CA ASP A 427 23.40 -0.99 -19.98
C ASP A 427 24.45 -0.15 -19.23
N ARG A 428 24.27 1.17 -19.22
CA ARG A 428 25.19 2.08 -18.54
C ARG A 428 25.31 1.75 -17.06
N VAL A 429 24.19 1.57 -16.35
CA VAL A 429 24.16 1.16 -14.93
C VAL A 429 24.95 -0.13 -14.71
N LEU A 430 24.78 -1.14 -15.57
CA LEU A 430 25.52 -2.41 -15.46
C LEU A 430 27.03 -2.23 -15.64
N ARG A 431 27.48 -1.32 -16.51
CA ARG A 431 28.90 -1.06 -16.76
C ARG A 431 29.65 -0.42 -15.59
N HIS A 432 28.96 0.28 -14.69
CA HIS A 432 29.57 0.88 -13.49
C HIS A 432 28.98 0.32 -12.18
N ARG A 433 28.40 -0.88 -12.23
CA ARG A 433 27.81 -1.57 -11.07
C ARG A 433 28.75 -1.71 -9.86
N ASP A 434 30.04 -1.89 -10.11
CA ASP A 434 31.04 -1.99 -9.03
C ASP A 434 31.15 -0.67 -8.26
N ALA A 435 31.08 0.47 -8.96
CA ALA A 435 31.12 1.79 -8.33
C ALA A 435 29.85 2.05 -7.51
N ILE A 436 28.68 1.70 -8.03
CA ILE A 436 27.41 1.83 -7.31
C ILE A 436 27.46 1.03 -6.00
N ILE A 437 27.85 -0.24 -6.07
CA ILE A 437 27.89 -1.12 -4.90
C ILE A 437 28.99 -0.72 -3.91
N SER A 438 30.16 -0.28 -4.36
CA SER A 438 31.22 0.15 -3.44
C SER A 438 30.88 1.43 -2.68
N HIS A 439 30.24 2.40 -3.34
CA HIS A 439 29.80 3.63 -2.68
C HIS A 439 28.66 3.33 -1.70
N LEU A 440 27.68 2.50 -2.10
CA LEU A 440 26.58 2.13 -1.21
C LEU A 440 27.08 1.31 -0.01
N ASN A 441 28.08 0.46 -0.20
CA ASN A 441 28.76 -0.24 0.91
C ASN A 441 29.40 0.75 1.88
N TRP A 442 30.14 1.75 1.38
CA TRP A 442 30.72 2.81 2.22
C TRP A 442 29.64 3.58 2.98
N VAL A 443 28.54 3.98 2.33
CA VAL A 443 27.41 4.65 2.98
C VAL A 443 26.83 3.79 4.11
N CYS A 444 26.65 2.48 3.88
CA CYS A 444 26.15 1.58 4.92
C CYS A 444 27.09 1.50 6.12
N ILE A 445 28.40 1.41 5.91
CA ILE A 445 29.40 1.40 6.98
C ILE A 445 29.38 2.74 7.74
N PHE A 446 29.36 3.85 7.00
CA PHE A 446 29.28 5.19 7.58
C PHE A 446 28.03 5.35 8.46
N LEU A 447 26.86 5.01 7.92
CA LEU A 447 25.60 5.09 8.66
C LEU A 447 25.61 4.17 9.87
N GLY A 448 26.12 2.93 9.77
CA GLY A 448 26.22 2.01 10.90
C GLY A 448 27.06 2.57 12.05
N PHE A 449 28.25 3.10 11.77
CA PHE A 449 29.09 3.72 12.79
C PHE A 449 28.48 5.00 13.39
N HIS A 450 27.88 5.87 12.57
CA HIS A 450 27.38 7.18 13.00
C HIS A 450 25.89 7.17 13.41
N SER A 451 25.28 6.00 13.55
CA SER A 451 23.95 5.83 14.13
C SER A 451 24.00 4.85 15.30
N PHE A 452 24.19 3.56 15.02
CA PHE A 452 24.24 2.52 16.05
C PHE A 452 25.44 2.69 16.99
N GLY A 453 26.58 3.17 16.48
CA GLY A 453 27.73 3.51 17.35
C GLY A 453 27.40 4.58 18.40
N LEU A 454 26.48 5.51 18.11
CA LEU A 454 26.05 6.54 19.07
C LEU A 454 25.22 5.94 20.21
N TYR A 455 24.42 4.91 19.95
CA TYR A 455 23.70 4.16 20.98
C TYR A 455 24.66 3.48 21.95
N VAL A 456 25.67 2.78 21.44
CA VAL A 456 26.67 2.07 22.26
C VAL A 456 27.56 3.06 23.02
N HIS A 457 27.91 4.20 22.43
CA HIS A 457 28.54 5.32 23.13
C HIS A 457 27.69 5.77 24.33
N ASN A 458 26.40 6.00 24.10
CA ASN A 458 25.46 6.41 25.13
C ASN A 458 25.28 5.38 26.24
N ASP A 459 25.19 4.08 25.92
CA ASP A 459 25.16 3.02 26.93
C ASP A 459 26.43 3.05 27.79
N THR A 460 27.59 3.23 27.17
CA THR A 460 28.89 3.28 27.86
C THR A 460 29.00 4.50 28.77
N MET A 461 28.66 5.70 28.28
CA MET A 461 28.71 6.93 29.07
C MET A 461 27.71 6.89 30.23
N ARG A 462 26.50 6.36 30.00
CA ARG A 462 25.50 6.15 31.05
C ARG A 462 26.00 5.19 32.12
N ALA A 463 26.61 4.07 31.72
CA ALA A 463 27.19 3.09 32.65
C ALA A 463 28.35 3.67 33.48
N PHE A 464 29.13 4.59 32.91
CA PHE A 464 30.18 5.33 33.63
C PHE A 464 29.66 6.45 34.54
N GLY A 465 28.34 6.67 34.63
CA GLY A 465 27.79 7.76 35.42
C GLY A 465 28.13 9.14 34.83
N ARG A 466 28.31 9.23 33.51
CA ARG A 466 28.67 10.46 32.77
C ARG A 466 27.53 10.92 31.84
N PRO A 467 26.35 11.26 32.37
CA PRO A 467 25.20 11.64 31.53
C PRO A 467 25.43 12.92 30.71
N GLN A 468 26.31 13.82 31.16
CA GLN A 468 26.67 15.04 30.43
C GLN A 468 27.39 14.78 29.11
N ASP A 469 28.04 13.62 28.96
CA ASP A 469 28.82 13.23 27.78
C ASP A 469 28.00 12.38 26.79
N MET A 470 26.71 12.21 27.05
CA MET A 470 25.78 11.47 26.19
C MET A 470 25.23 12.35 25.08
N PHE A 471 24.95 11.76 23.93
CA PHE A 471 24.10 12.35 22.90
C PHE A 471 22.64 12.30 23.36
N SER A 472 22.12 13.42 23.84
CA SER A 472 20.77 13.55 24.40
C SER A 472 20.31 15.01 24.40
N ASP A 473 19.02 15.25 24.65
CA ASP A 473 18.50 16.62 24.74
C ASP A 473 19.07 17.41 25.93
N THR A 474 19.60 16.74 26.96
CA THR A 474 20.20 17.37 28.15
C THR A 474 21.72 17.27 28.22
N GLY A 475 22.35 16.61 27.25
CA GLY A 475 23.80 16.47 27.12
C GLY A 475 24.27 17.13 25.83
N ILE A 476 24.91 16.36 24.96
CA ILE A 476 25.31 16.79 23.62
C ILE A 476 24.11 16.62 22.67
N GLN A 477 23.51 17.72 22.25
CA GLN A 477 22.29 17.68 21.44
C GLN A 477 22.60 17.39 19.97
N LEU A 478 21.81 16.51 19.35
CA LEU A 478 21.79 16.29 17.90
C LEU A 478 20.35 16.49 17.40
N GLN A 479 19.95 17.76 17.22
CA GLN A 479 18.58 18.10 16.87
C GLN A 479 18.29 17.84 15.38
N PRO A 480 17.11 17.29 15.03
CA PRO A 480 16.69 17.10 13.65
C PRO A 480 16.13 18.42 13.07
N VAL A 481 16.97 19.45 12.99
CA VAL A 481 16.56 20.83 12.65
C VAL A 481 15.83 20.96 11.31
N PHE A 482 16.17 20.13 10.32
CA PHE A 482 15.48 20.13 9.03
C PHE A 482 14.05 19.60 9.14
N ALA A 483 13.82 18.56 9.96
CA ALA A 483 12.47 18.04 10.16
C ALA A 483 11.61 19.03 10.96
N GLN A 484 12.18 19.65 12.01
CA GLN A 484 11.52 20.71 12.78
C GLN A 484 11.17 21.92 11.89
N TRP A 485 12.05 22.30 10.98
CA TRP A 485 11.78 23.35 9.99
C TRP A 485 10.60 23.00 9.07
N VAL A 486 10.54 21.77 8.57
CA VAL A 486 9.38 21.30 7.76
C VAL A 486 8.10 21.26 8.60
N GLN A 487 8.13 20.81 9.85
CA GLN A 487 6.98 20.86 10.76
C GLN A 487 6.46 22.30 10.89
N ASN A 488 7.34 23.27 11.11
CA ASN A 488 6.98 24.67 11.22
C ASN A 488 6.36 25.23 9.94
N ILE A 489 6.89 24.88 8.76
CA ILE A 489 6.29 25.29 7.47
C ILE A 489 4.86 24.76 7.36
N HIS A 490 4.62 23.50 7.69
CA HIS A 490 3.30 22.89 7.57
C HIS A 490 2.32 23.40 8.64
N ALA A 491 2.78 23.65 9.86
CA ALA A 491 1.97 24.22 10.92
C ALA A 491 1.52 25.66 10.61
N LEU A 492 2.37 26.45 9.94
CA LEU A 492 2.10 27.83 9.53
C LEU A 492 1.49 27.95 8.12
N ALA A 493 1.22 26.83 7.44
CA ALA A 493 0.64 26.85 6.10
C ALA A 493 -0.77 27.46 6.06
N PRO A 494 -1.71 27.14 6.98
CA PRO A 494 -3.05 27.71 6.98
C PRO A 494 -3.03 29.25 7.03
N GLY A 495 -3.76 29.90 6.12
CA GLY A 495 -3.77 31.37 5.98
C GLY A 495 -2.50 31.98 5.36
N GLY A 496 -1.39 31.22 5.27
CA GLY A 496 -0.12 31.63 4.68
C GLY A 496 0.08 31.02 3.28
N THR A 497 0.88 29.96 3.19
CA THR A 497 1.14 29.25 1.93
C THR A 497 -0.06 28.41 1.46
N ALA A 498 -1.05 28.18 2.33
CA ALA A 498 -2.36 27.62 2.02
C ALA A 498 -3.48 28.57 2.51
N PRO A 499 -3.76 29.68 1.79
CA PRO A 499 -4.67 30.73 2.25
C PRO A 499 -6.10 30.29 2.56
N ASN A 500 -6.58 29.25 1.86
CA ASN A 500 -7.95 28.76 1.96
C ASN A 500 -8.10 27.56 2.92
N ALA A 501 -7.00 27.02 3.46
CA ALA A 501 -7.05 26.00 4.50
C ALA A 501 -7.26 26.67 5.86
N LEU A 502 -8.12 26.09 6.70
CA LEU A 502 -8.41 26.63 8.04
C LEU A 502 -7.46 26.06 9.09
N GLU A 503 -7.16 24.76 8.99
CA GLU A 503 -6.34 24.00 9.94
C GLU A 503 -5.16 23.33 9.21
N PRO A 504 -4.09 22.96 9.93
CA PRO A 504 -2.96 22.25 9.33
C PRO A 504 -3.39 20.91 8.74
N VAL A 505 -2.62 20.41 7.77
CA VAL A 505 -2.88 19.10 7.15
C VAL A 505 -2.88 17.94 8.16
N SER A 506 -2.12 18.08 9.24
CA SER A 506 -2.09 17.13 10.36
C SER A 506 -1.70 17.84 11.65
N TYR A 507 -2.37 17.49 12.76
CA TYR A 507 -2.01 17.96 14.09
C TYR A 507 -0.66 17.41 14.58
N ALA A 508 -0.08 16.41 13.91
CA ALA A 508 1.27 15.93 14.20
C ALA A 508 2.36 16.99 13.92
N PHE A 509 2.08 17.94 13.01
CA PHE A 509 3.01 19.02 12.67
C PHE A 509 2.87 20.26 13.58
N GLY A 510 1.71 20.44 14.23
CA GLY A 510 1.38 21.63 15.05
C GLY A 510 -0.13 21.76 15.26
N GLY A 511 -0.60 22.88 15.83
CA GLY A 511 -2.05 23.18 15.94
C GLY A 511 -2.74 22.79 17.25
N GLY A 512 -2.01 22.24 18.22
CA GLY A 512 -2.55 21.89 19.54
C GLY A 512 -3.11 20.48 19.64
N ILE A 513 -3.75 20.16 20.77
CA ILE A 513 -4.23 18.81 21.10
C ILE A 513 -5.70 18.66 20.66
N VAL A 514 -5.99 17.58 19.94
CA VAL A 514 -7.37 17.13 19.68
C VAL A 514 -7.67 15.94 20.58
N ALA A 515 -8.69 16.07 21.42
CA ALA A 515 -9.11 15.04 22.37
C ALA A 515 -10.54 14.57 22.09
N VAL A 516 -10.77 13.27 22.20
CA VAL A 516 -12.09 12.64 22.00
C VAL A 516 -12.30 11.59 23.10
N GLY A 517 -13.41 11.68 23.83
CA GLY A 517 -13.73 10.73 24.91
C GLY A 517 -12.66 10.62 26.00
N GLY A 518 -12.03 11.74 26.37
CA GLY A 518 -10.97 11.79 27.38
C GLY A 518 -9.62 11.20 26.94
N LYS A 519 -9.47 10.87 25.65
CA LYS A 519 -8.23 10.36 25.04
C LYS A 519 -7.69 11.34 24.02
N VAL A 520 -6.36 11.38 23.86
CA VAL A 520 -5.71 12.14 22.79
C VAL A 520 -6.03 11.45 21.45
N ALA A 521 -6.73 12.13 20.55
CA ALA A 521 -6.89 11.67 19.18
C ALA A 521 -5.62 11.97 18.36
N MET A 522 -5.11 13.20 18.45
CA MET A 522 -3.82 13.60 17.90
C MET A 522 -3.25 14.83 18.62
N MET A 523 -1.93 14.97 18.63
CA MET A 523 -1.24 16.15 19.13
C MET A 523 0.11 16.31 18.41
N PRO A 524 0.80 17.47 18.54
CA PRO A 524 2.08 17.69 17.89
C PRO A 524 3.11 16.65 18.34
N ILE A 525 3.80 16.04 17.38
CA ILE A 525 4.84 15.04 17.66
C ILE A 525 6.18 15.76 17.70
N ALA A 526 6.67 16.00 18.92
CA ALA A 526 7.97 16.63 19.12
C ALA A 526 9.11 15.74 18.60
N LEU A 527 10.10 16.34 17.95
CA LEU A 527 11.28 15.63 17.41
C LEU A 527 12.54 16.15 18.11
N GLY A 528 13.18 15.30 18.91
CA GLY A 528 14.41 15.60 19.64
C GLY A 528 15.60 14.75 19.20
N THR A 529 16.62 14.67 20.06
CA THR A 529 17.84 13.88 19.80
C THR A 529 17.52 12.38 19.66
N ALA A 530 16.59 11.85 20.44
CA ALA A 530 16.16 10.45 20.33
C ALA A 530 15.56 10.14 18.94
N ASP A 531 14.73 11.04 18.42
CA ASP A 531 14.15 10.93 17.08
C ASP A 531 15.24 11.02 16.00
N PHE A 532 16.22 11.92 16.16
CA PHE A 532 17.37 12.00 15.25
C PHE A 532 18.13 10.67 15.15
N LEU A 533 18.44 10.04 16.29
CA LEU A 533 19.18 8.78 16.33
C LEU A 533 18.42 7.65 15.62
N VAL A 534 17.14 7.46 15.94
CA VAL A 534 16.35 6.35 15.38
C VAL A 534 16.08 6.53 13.88
N HIS A 535 15.91 7.77 13.39
CA HIS A 535 15.79 8.02 11.95
C HIS A 535 17.06 7.67 11.17
N HIS A 536 18.25 7.85 11.76
CA HIS A 536 19.50 7.41 11.14
C HIS A 536 19.68 5.88 11.19
N ILE A 537 19.10 5.19 12.19
CA ILE A 537 18.99 3.72 12.17
C ILE A 537 18.04 3.25 11.06
N HIS A 538 16.91 3.92 10.83
CA HIS A 538 16.04 3.62 9.69
C HIS A 538 16.79 3.79 8.38
N ALA A 539 17.49 4.92 8.20
CA ALA A 539 18.31 5.15 7.02
C ALA A 539 19.35 4.03 6.84
N PHE A 540 20.10 3.69 7.88
CA PHE A 540 21.07 2.60 7.86
C PHE A 540 20.45 1.27 7.39
N THR A 541 19.39 0.82 8.05
CA THR A 541 18.75 -0.47 7.77
C THR A 541 18.11 -0.53 6.37
N ILE A 542 17.51 0.57 5.90
CA ILE A 542 17.02 0.69 4.53
C ILE A 542 18.18 0.59 3.53
N HIS A 543 19.26 1.35 3.73
CA HIS A 543 20.40 1.36 2.80
C HIS A 543 21.09 -0.02 2.71
N VAL A 544 21.20 -0.76 3.82
CA VAL A 544 21.74 -2.13 3.78
C VAL A 544 20.79 -3.08 3.05
N THR A 545 19.47 -2.95 3.26
CA THR A 545 18.48 -3.74 2.51
C THR A 545 18.62 -3.47 1.00
N VAL A 546 18.71 -2.20 0.60
CA VAL A 546 18.93 -1.79 -0.79
C VAL A 546 20.27 -2.31 -1.31
N LEU A 547 21.35 -2.25 -0.52
CA LEU A 547 22.67 -2.76 -0.91
C LEU A 547 22.60 -4.24 -1.31
N ILE A 548 21.95 -5.06 -0.48
CA ILE A 548 21.82 -6.49 -0.71
C ILE A 548 21.00 -6.76 -1.96
N LEU A 549 19.81 -6.15 -2.05
CA LEU A 549 18.88 -6.36 -3.16
C LEU A 549 19.45 -5.86 -4.49
N LEU A 550 19.99 -4.63 -4.53
CA LEU A 550 20.56 -4.04 -5.74
C LEU A 550 21.80 -4.80 -6.19
N LYS A 551 22.66 -5.26 -5.27
CA LYS A 551 23.77 -6.15 -5.62
C LYS A 551 23.27 -7.46 -6.23
N GLY A 552 22.20 -8.03 -5.68
CA GLY A 552 21.55 -9.23 -6.23
C GLY A 552 21.12 -9.04 -7.68
N VAL A 553 20.49 -7.91 -8.00
CA VAL A 553 20.05 -7.56 -9.36
C VAL A 553 21.23 -7.31 -10.30
N LEU A 554 22.17 -6.44 -9.93
CA LEU A 554 23.26 -6.01 -10.81
C LEU A 554 24.29 -7.12 -11.10
N PHE A 555 24.42 -8.10 -10.21
CA PHE A 555 25.35 -9.23 -10.34
C PHE A 555 24.64 -10.57 -10.61
N ALA A 556 23.36 -10.54 -10.99
CA ALA A 556 22.60 -11.73 -11.35
C ALA A 556 23.17 -12.43 -12.60
N ARG A 557 23.57 -11.65 -13.61
CA ARG A 557 24.06 -12.19 -14.90
C ARG A 557 25.51 -12.64 -14.87
N SER A 558 26.36 -11.90 -14.15
CA SER A 558 27.80 -12.16 -14.08
C SER A 558 28.42 -11.44 -12.89
N SER A 559 29.56 -11.92 -12.43
CA SER A 559 30.44 -11.22 -11.51
C SER A 559 31.91 -11.45 -11.90
N ARG A 560 32.85 -10.79 -11.21
CA ARG A 560 34.29 -11.06 -11.37
C ARG A 560 34.66 -12.50 -10.99
N LEU A 561 33.88 -13.15 -10.11
CA LEU A 561 34.13 -14.51 -9.61
C LEU A 561 33.51 -15.60 -10.50
N ILE A 562 32.30 -15.35 -11.03
CA ILE A 562 31.53 -16.28 -11.86
C ILE A 562 31.03 -15.48 -13.07
N SER A 563 31.71 -15.63 -14.20
CA SER A 563 31.44 -14.85 -15.42
C SER A 563 30.17 -15.28 -16.14
N ASP A 564 29.80 -16.54 -16.05
CA ASP A 564 28.68 -17.19 -16.76
C ASP A 564 27.46 -17.46 -15.85
N LYS A 565 27.32 -16.68 -14.77
CA LYS A 565 26.28 -16.89 -13.74
C LYS A 565 24.85 -16.96 -14.30
N ALA A 566 24.54 -16.20 -15.36
CA ALA A 566 23.23 -16.25 -16.02
C ALA A 566 22.83 -17.67 -16.46
N ASN A 567 23.80 -18.52 -16.84
CA ASN A 567 23.56 -19.90 -17.26
C ASN A 567 23.17 -20.83 -16.10
N LEU A 568 23.53 -20.48 -14.87
CA LEU A 568 23.12 -21.20 -13.66
C LEU A 568 21.68 -20.88 -13.25
N GLY A 569 21.08 -19.85 -13.84
CA GLY A 569 19.72 -19.40 -13.57
C GLY A 569 19.58 -18.49 -12.34
N PHE A 570 18.34 -18.21 -11.94
CA PHE A 570 18.05 -17.29 -10.84
C PHE A 570 18.18 -17.95 -9.46
N ARG A 571 17.72 -19.21 -9.34
CA ARG A 571 17.60 -19.97 -8.08
C ARG A 571 18.50 -21.20 -8.11
N PHE A 572 19.71 -21.06 -7.58
CA PHE A 572 20.70 -22.12 -7.42
C PHE A 572 21.56 -21.86 -6.16
N PRO A 573 22.09 -22.89 -5.47
CA PRO A 573 22.73 -22.70 -4.17
C PRO A 573 24.17 -22.16 -4.23
N CYS A 574 24.98 -22.62 -5.20
CA CYS A 574 26.39 -22.26 -5.37
C CYS A 574 26.92 -22.75 -6.74
N ASP A 575 28.18 -22.43 -7.05
CA ASP A 575 28.99 -22.99 -8.13
C ASP A 575 30.16 -23.85 -7.55
N GLY A 576 29.84 -24.67 -6.55
CA GLY A 576 30.77 -25.55 -5.86
C GLY A 576 31.73 -24.88 -4.85
N PRO A 577 32.58 -25.67 -4.17
CA PRO A 577 33.49 -25.19 -3.12
C PRO A 577 34.77 -24.53 -3.67
N GLY A 578 34.99 -24.55 -4.98
CA GLY A 578 36.16 -23.93 -5.61
C GLY A 578 36.22 -22.41 -5.39
N ARG A 579 37.36 -21.79 -5.77
CA ARG A 579 37.59 -20.33 -5.66
C ARG A 579 37.43 -19.76 -4.23
N GLY A 580 37.61 -20.60 -3.20
CA GLY A 580 37.45 -20.25 -1.78
C GLY A 580 36.03 -20.44 -1.23
N GLY A 581 35.10 -20.93 -2.04
CA GLY A 581 33.69 -21.14 -1.69
C GLY A 581 32.76 -20.14 -2.39
N THR A 582 31.72 -20.64 -3.06
CA THR A 582 30.79 -19.82 -3.86
C THR A 582 29.34 -19.89 -3.36
N CYS A 583 29.15 -20.09 -2.06
CA CYS A 583 27.83 -20.13 -1.45
C CYS A 583 27.09 -18.79 -1.63
N GLN A 584 25.77 -18.86 -1.84
CA GLN A 584 24.88 -17.69 -1.82
C GLN A 584 25.18 -16.61 -2.88
N VAL A 585 25.64 -17.03 -4.05
CA VAL A 585 25.99 -16.12 -5.16
C VAL A 585 24.82 -15.82 -6.10
N SER A 586 23.70 -16.55 -5.99
CA SER A 586 22.55 -16.41 -6.88
C SER A 586 21.74 -15.14 -6.60
N GLY A 587 20.92 -14.73 -7.56
CA GLY A 587 19.97 -13.63 -7.34
C GLY A 587 18.95 -13.96 -6.24
N TRP A 588 18.53 -15.22 -6.16
CA TRP A 588 17.61 -15.72 -5.13
C TRP A 588 18.21 -15.62 -3.72
N ASP A 589 19.49 -15.94 -3.53
CA ASP A 589 20.13 -15.85 -2.22
C ASP A 589 20.24 -14.39 -1.73
N HIS A 590 20.35 -13.42 -2.64
CA HIS A 590 20.30 -12.00 -2.25
C HIS A 590 18.89 -11.59 -1.82
N VAL A 591 17.83 -12.18 -2.39
CA VAL A 591 16.46 -11.99 -1.89
C VAL A 591 16.31 -12.59 -0.49
N PHE A 592 16.83 -13.81 -0.29
CA PHE A 592 16.88 -14.46 1.03
C PHE A 592 17.54 -13.57 2.09
N LEU A 593 18.74 -13.04 1.82
CA LEU A 593 19.43 -12.12 2.74
C LEU A 593 18.68 -10.78 2.90
N GLY A 594 18.09 -10.28 1.82
CA GLY A 594 17.29 -9.06 1.82
C GLY A 594 16.06 -9.15 2.72
N LEU A 595 15.43 -10.32 2.84
CA LEU A 595 14.31 -10.55 3.74
C LEU A 595 14.68 -10.36 5.21
N PHE A 596 15.87 -10.81 5.65
CA PHE A 596 16.32 -10.59 7.03
C PHE A 596 16.58 -9.12 7.34
N TRP A 597 17.16 -8.39 6.39
CA TRP A 597 17.42 -6.97 6.56
C TRP A 597 16.16 -6.11 6.48
N MET A 598 15.22 -6.49 5.60
CA MET A 598 13.87 -5.93 5.58
C MET A 598 13.19 -6.17 6.93
N TYR A 599 13.23 -7.41 7.47
CA TYR A 599 12.69 -7.73 8.78
C TYR A 599 13.29 -6.86 9.89
N ASN A 600 14.61 -6.74 9.91
CA ASN A 600 15.31 -5.89 10.88
C ASN A 600 14.87 -4.43 10.76
N CYS A 601 14.84 -3.89 9.53
CA CYS A 601 14.42 -2.53 9.24
C CYS A 601 13.00 -2.23 9.75
N ILE A 602 12.03 -3.04 9.32
CA ILE A 602 10.62 -2.80 9.66
C ILE A 602 10.37 -2.99 11.16
N SER A 603 11.02 -3.97 11.79
CA SER A 603 10.90 -4.18 13.24
C SER A 603 11.34 -2.94 14.03
N VAL A 604 12.45 -2.31 13.66
CA VAL A 604 12.88 -1.05 14.30
C VAL A 604 11.90 0.09 14.04
N VAL A 605 11.38 0.23 12.81
CA VAL A 605 10.40 1.27 12.49
C VAL A 605 9.11 1.12 13.31
N ILE A 606 8.59 -0.10 13.46
CA ILE A 606 7.35 -0.31 14.22
C ILE A 606 7.58 -0.22 15.73
N PHE A 607 8.77 -0.58 16.25
CA PHE A 607 9.11 -0.34 17.65
C PHE A 607 9.25 1.16 17.93
N HIS A 608 9.88 1.91 17.03
CA HIS A 608 9.92 3.36 17.10
C HIS A 608 8.51 3.96 17.13
N PHE A 609 7.67 3.60 16.17
CA PHE A 609 6.30 4.08 16.12
C PHE A 609 5.55 3.77 17.42
N SER A 610 5.54 2.50 17.84
CA SER A 610 4.83 2.05 19.03
C SER A 610 5.27 2.80 20.29
N TRP A 611 6.58 2.92 20.52
CA TRP A 611 7.08 3.58 21.73
C TRP A 611 6.86 5.10 21.65
N LYS A 612 7.14 5.73 20.52
CA LYS A 612 6.94 7.18 20.33
C LYS A 612 5.49 7.56 20.57
N MET A 613 4.55 6.82 19.98
CA MET A 613 3.12 7.10 20.15
C MET A 613 2.67 6.90 21.59
N GLN A 614 3.10 5.85 22.29
CA GLN A 614 2.72 5.64 23.70
C GLN A 614 3.35 6.63 24.67
N SER A 615 4.56 7.11 24.36
CA SER A 615 5.33 7.97 25.27
C SER A 615 4.95 9.44 25.17
N ASP A 616 4.77 9.93 23.94
CA ASP A 616 4.73 11.38 23.66
C ASP A 616 3.42 11.83 22.97
N VAL A 617 2.51 10.92 22.63
CA VAL A 617 1.28 11.24 21.88
C VAL A 617 0.04 10.72 22.59
N TRP A 618 -0.14 9.41 22.62
CA TRP A 618 -1.29 8.76 23.21
C TRP A 618 -1.31 8.88 24.72
N GLY A 619 -2.50 9.13 25.25
CA GLY A 619 -2.71 9.35 26.66
C GLY A 619 -4.16 9.66 26.98
N THR A 620 -4.38 10.03 28.23
CA THR A 620 -5.64 10.57 28.71
C THR A 620 -5.53 12.08 28.88
N VAL A 621 -6.65 12.78 28.70
CA VAL A 621 -6.74 14.24 28.84
C VAL A 621 -7.64 14.56 30.03
N ALA A 622 -7.10 15.24 31.02
CA ALA A 622 -7.85 15.68 32.19
C ALA A 622 -8.72 16.91 31.88
N ALA A 623 -9.62 17.25 32.80
CA ALA A 623 -10.57 18.36 32.62
C ALA A 623 -9.89 19.74 32.49
N ASP A 624 -8.68 19.90 33.02
CA ASP A 624 -7.85 21.11 32.88
C ASP A 624 -7.03 21.15 31.58
N GLY A 625 -7.17 20.13 30.71
CA GLY A 625 -6.44 19.99 29.46
C GLY A 625 -5.05 19.35 29.60
N SER A 626 -4.63 18.96 30.81
CA SER A 626 -3.35 18.26 30.99
C SER A 626 -3.40 16.85 30.41
N VAL A 627 -2.30 16.45 29.77
CA VAL A 627 -2.16 15.12 29.15
C VAL A 627 -1.35 14.22 30.07
N SER A 628 -1.86 13.02 30.33
CA SER A 628 -1.12 11.93 30.95
C SER A 628 -0.86 10.84 29.90
N HIS A 629 0.35 10.81 29.36
CA HIS A 629 0.78 9.83 28.37
C HIS A 629 0.89 8.43 28.96
N ILE A 630 0.72 7.40 28.12
CA ILE A 630 0.73 5.99 28.55
C ILE A 630 2.02 5.63 29.30
N THR A 631 3.17 6.13 28.83
CA THR A 631 4.48 5.88 29.48
C THR A 631 5.17 7.13 30.00
N GLY A 632 4.44 8.25 30.12
CA GLY A 632 4.90 9.46 30.79
C GLY A 632 6.14 10.14 30.19
N GLY A 633 6.26 10.21 28.86
CA GLY A 633 7.36 10.93 28.19
C GLY A 633 8.74 10.31 28.39
N ASN A 634 8.81 9.01 28.65
CA ASN A 634 10.07 8.30 28.89
C ASN A 634 10.98 8.14 27.64
N PHE A 635 10.48 8.45 26.43
CA PHE A 635 11.18 8.19 25.16
C PHE A 635 12.47 9.01 25.04
N ALA A 636 12.40 10.33 25.29
CA ALA A 636 13.54 11.24 25.11
C ALA A 636 14.80 10.82 25.89
N ALA A 637 14.63 10.30 27.10
CA ALA A 637 15.74 9.86 27.95
C ALA A 637 16.11 8.38 27.78
N SER A 638 15.19 7.52 27.37
CA SER A 638 15.41 6.06 27.33
C SER A 638 15.80 5.56 25.94
N ALA A 639 15.17 6.08 24.88
CA ALA A 639 15.35 5.63 23.51
C ALA A 639 16.67 6.06 22.86
N ILE A 640 17.59 6.62 23.64
CA ILE A 640 18.96 7.01 23.24
C ILE A 640 20.03 5.97 23.63
N THR A 641 19.62 4.86 24.26
CA THR A 641 20.49 3.75 24.71
C THR A 641 19.85 2.41 24.38
N ILE A 642 20.62 1.40 23.99
CA ILE A 642 20.09 0.04 23.77
C ILE A 642 19.49 -0.54 25.05
N ASN A 643 20.12 -0.28 26.21
CA ASN A 643 19.56 -0.70 27.50
C ASN A 643 18.18 -0.07 27.78
N GLY A 644 17.93 1.14 27.27
CA GLY A 644 16.61 1.76 27.38
C GLY A 644 15.56 1.10 26.48
N TRP A 645 15.91 0.63 25.29
CA TRP A 645 15.00 -0.13 24.43
C TRP A 645 14.67 -1.52 25.00
N LEU A 646 15.59 -2.09 25.79
CA LEU A 646 15.43 -3.41 26.39
C LEU A 646 14.62 -3.40 27.70
N ARG A 647 14.81 -2.36 28.53
CA ARG A 647 14.22 -2.23 29.87
C ARG A 647 12.85 -1.57 29.81
#